data_AF-W9ZAI5-F1
#
_entry.id   AF-W9ZAI5-F1
#
_cell.length_a   1.000
_cell.length_b   1.000
_cell.length_c   1.000
_cell.angle_alpha   90.00
_cell.angle_beta   90.00
_cell.angle_gamma   90.00
#
_symmetry.space_group_name_H-M   'P 1'
#
loop_
_entity.id
_entity.type
_entity.pdbx_description
1 polymer ?
#
loop_
_entity_poly.entity_id
_entity_poly.type
_entity_poly.pdbx_seq_one_letter_code
_entity_poly.pdbx_strand_id
1 'polypeptide(L)'
;MATSANAIGGIPRIQDALRTPEDLEKIAGLKAEINRKKGDADARLREGLKEHLDTTQNGMSTLAEGQKLVGQIREEMKSIHDLCEQAQAIRRNFPQLDYLARVHRNFEATRAMQAGLDSFEKDCAHVQRLLEDDETNLEEQSNLLEAHMRLTRLRDFRDEALDQIRRGRDSSLEQTLLDWFQPLDSVIEIFDDHLGQICLNLIELVQQDNTGIIVRLAIVIASEEKNDDRVRALQDAQKDHQDLVSKFTSFTIGPKTIRGYKEKFLRAIEAVAQAKFEQTGEDFQADPSRLEKQTKWFFNDLFICKQGMQNLFPKKWKIFQTYVDIYHKQMHDFLISFVDAEDLRPPQMLGIVHYVDVYYSKMNKLGVSPAQLKPHVLDSREGDLIREYRNIITKALNSWMDRMYISDRKNFSSRAPDAIEQDPEGHFRTKTLGDMWRMLHEQAVAAGDSEREDVVEGVMIAMFSALKSRQQQWEKLIDEEVDRYKNPTPEQLEMLQPLQDWLLAIANDQIACVDDAAADVIDEDPTAQKGYLTRFREDFAKLPTPPSAKFMSTNGTSELDALRDGYVDLATHCINSFVQLIFRVDFRSILTEFFVSGKWYEQAAMKRITTTFDDYIGDYSSTLHPSLLDILIEELSDALLVNYLTSIRTNRGVKFRRGEPFAAKFRDDVLAAFAFFEKYPESFNETIKPKWKVVNFTVQFLEADKNDVVGVYEQFKREFWDLQLSWVEGVLKTRDDWDRSMITAVKRAAASTYAERGMDTIMGRVK
;
A
#
# COMPACT_ATOMS: atom_id res chain seq x y z
N MET A 1 18.51 26.45 -29.55
CA MET A 1 18.77 25.01 -29.82
C MET A 1 19.61 24.47 -28.67
N ALA A 2 18.95 23.90 -27.67
CA ALA A 2 19.58 23.39 -26.45
C ALA A 2 19.05 21.97 -26.20
N THR A 3 19.46 21.03 -27.05
CA THR A 3 19.10 19.61 -26.92
C THR A 3 20.11 18.76 -27.68
N SER A 4 21.13 18.22 -26.98
CA SER A 4 21.81 16.94 -27.30
C SER A 4 23.10 16.66 -26.48
N ALA A 5 23.24 17.18 -25.25
CA ALA A 5 24.44 16.91 -24.43
C ALA A 5 24.37 15.68 -23.50
N ASN A 6 23.28 14.88 -23.52
CA ASN A 6 23.05 13.79 -22.57
C ASN A 6 23.10 12.38 -23.18
N ALA A 7 24.15 12.06 -23.93
CA ALA A 7 24.42 10.67 -24.34
C ALA A 7 25.92 10.38 -24.47
N ILE A 8 26.69 10.65 -23.42
CA ILE A 8 27.97 9.95 -23.22
C ILE A 8 27.67 8.88 -22.19
N GLY A 9 27.31 7.68 -22.67
CA GLY A 9 27.14 6.50 -21.83
C GLY A 9 28.38 6.34 -20.95
N GLY A 10 28.15 6.36 -19.63
CA GLY A 10 29.20 6.27 -18.63
C GLY A 10 30.08 5.07 -18.90
N ILE A 11 31.39 5.31 -18.96
CA ILE A 11 32.39 4.23 -18.94
C ILE A 11 32.09 3.42 -17.67
N PRO A 12 31.84 2.09 -17.76
CA PRO A 12 31.61 1.28 -16.58
C PRO A 12 32.77 1.49 -15.62
N ARG A 13 32.46 1.77 -14.34
CA ARG A 13 33.49 2.00 -13.34
C ARG A 13 34.42 0.78 -13.35
N ILE A 14 35.73 1.01 -13.34
CA ILE A 14 36.76 -0.04 -13.46
C ILE A 14 36.53 -1.18 -12.44
N GLN A 15 35.94 -0.86 -11.29
CA GLN A 15 35.50 -1.79 -10.24
C GLN A 15 34.47 -2.85 -10.69
N ASP A 16 33.68 -2.58 -11.73
CA ASP A 16 32.62 -3.46 -12.24
C ASP A 16 33.12 -4.35 -13.38
N ALA A 17 34.24 -3.99 -14.03
CA ALA A 17 34.79 -4.69 -15.19
C ALA A 17 35.97 -5.63 -14.88
N LEU A 18 36.62 -5.47 -13.72
CA LEU A 18 37.77 -6.28 -13.29
C LEU A 18 37.50 -6.83 -11.89
N ARG A 19 36.86 -8.00 -11.78
CA ARG A 19 36.54 -8.63 -10.47
C ARG A 19 37.39 -9.87 -10.19
N THR A 20 37.97 -10.52 -11.21
CA THR A 20 38.87 -11.68 -11.05
C THR A 20 40.24 -11.47 -11.71
N PRO A 21 41.31 -12.17 -11.27
CA PRO A 21 42.67 -12.02 -11.81
C PRO A 21 42.79 -12.34 -13.32
N GLU A 22 41.92 -13.22 -13.84
CA GLU A 22 41.84 -13.56 -15.27
C GLU A 22 41.28 -12.42 -16.14
N ASP A 23 40.58 -11.44 -15.54
CA ASP A 23 40.05 -10.28 -16.27
C ASP A 23 41.16 -9.28 -16.70
N LEU A 24 42.40 -9.44 -16.21
CA LEU A 24 43.54 -8.61 -16.60
C LEU A 24 43.89 -8.76 -18.10
N GLU A 25 43.58 -9.91 -18.72
CA GLU A 25 43.79 -10.11 -20.16
C GLU A 25 42.87 -9.22 -21.02
N LYS A 26 41.69 -8.84 -20.48
CA LYS A 26 40.72 -7.97 -21.17
C LYS A 26 41.15 -6.50 -21.25
N ILE A 27 42.18 -6.10 -20.50
CA ILE A 27 42.69 -4.71 -20.46
C ILE A 27 43.19 -4.25 -21.83
N ALA A 28 43.86 -5.13 -22.60
CA ALA A 28 44.35 -4.76 -23.93
C ALA A 28 43.19 -4.44 -24.89
N GLY A 29 42.10 -5.23 -24.83
CA GLY A 29 40.87 -5.00 -25.60
C GLY A 29 40.15 -3.72 -25.19
N LEU A 30 39.96 -3.50 -23.88
CA LEU A 30 39.35 -2.28 -23.34
C LEU A 30 40.15 -1.03 -23.69
N LYS A 31 41.50 -1.10 -23.66
CA LYS A 31 42.37 0.00 -24.07
C LYS A 31 42.23 0.30 -25.57
N ALA A 32 42.08 -0.72 -26.41
CA ALA A 32 41.83 -0.53 -27.84
C ALA A 32 40.45 0.10 -28.08
N GLU A 33 39.43 -0.34 -27.36
CA GLU A 33 38.06 0.20 -27.45
C GLU A 33 37.98 1.66 -26.96
N ILE A 34 38.64 1.98 -25.85
CA ILE A 34 38.75 3.36 -25.33
C ILE A 34 39.53 4.24 -26.32
N ASN A 35 40.62 3.76 -26.90
CA ASN A 35 41.36 4.53 -27.90
C ASN A 35 40.53 4.78 -29.16
N ARG A 36 39.71 3.82 -29.59
CA ARG A 36 38.79 4.00 -30.70
C ARG A 36 37.71 5.02 -30.35
N LYS A 37 37.05 4.88 -29.20
CA LYS A 37 36.03 5.84 -28.72
C LYS A 37 36.61 7.25 -28.54
N LYS A 38 37.86 7.36 -28.07
CA LYS A 38 38.58 8.62 -28.00
C LYS A 38 38.88 9.18 -29.39
N GLY A 39 39.32 8.36 -30.33
CA GLY A 39 39.54 8.78 -31.72
C GLY A 39 38.26 9.31 -32.39
N ASP A 40 37.14 8.62 -32.18
CA ASP A 40 35.83 9.05 -32.69
C ASP A 40 35.37 10.36 -32.02
N ALA A 41 35.58 10.51 -30.71
CA ALA A 41 35.28 11.74 -29.98
C ALA A 41 36.18 12.90 -30.43
N ASP A 42 37.48 12.70 -30.59
CA ASP A 42 38.44 13.71 -31.05
C ASP A 42 38.15 14.13 -32.51
N ALA A 43 37.73 13.19 -33.37
CA ALA A 43 37.31 13.50 -34.73
C ALA A 43 36.04 14.38 -34.75
N ARG A 44 35.02 14.02 -33.97
CA ARG A 44 33.79 14.82 -33.82
C ARG A 44 34.06 16.19 -33.19
N LEU A 45 34.95 16.26 -32.20
CA LEU A 45 35.35 17.53 -31.59
C LEU A 45 36.09 18.41 -32.60
N ARG A 46 36.98 17.85 -33.43
CA ARG A 46 37.65 18.61 -34.50
C ARG A 46 36.68 19.13 -35.54
N GLU A 47 35.73 18.30 -35.95
CA GLU A 47 34.70 18.69 -36.91
C GLU A 47 33.80 19.79 -36.34
N GLY A 48 33.28 19.62 -35.12
CA GLY A 48 32.47 20.63 -34.44
C GLY A 48 33.24 21.91 -34.15
N LEU A 49 34.52 21.83 -33.78
CA LEU A 49 35.35 23.01 -33.54
C LEU A 49 35.67 23.76 -34.83
N LYS A 50 35.82 23.05 -35.95
CA LYS A 50 35.95 23.65 -37.28
C LYS A 50 34.65 24.35 -37.69
N GLU A 51 33.49 23.70 -37.52
CA GLU A 51 32.18 24.28 -37.83
C GLU A 51 31.89 25.52 -36.97
N HIS A 52 32.23 25.49 -35.68
CA HIS A 52 32.13 26.66 -34.81
C HIS A 52 33.07 27.78 -35.22
N LEU A 53 34.32 27.47 -35.63
CA LEU A 53 35.26 28.47 -36.14
C LEU A 53 34.76 29.11 -37.44
N ASP A 54 34.29 28.31 -38.38
CA ASP A 54 33.74 28.80 -39.65
C ASP A 54 32.49 29.66 -39.40
N THR A 55 31.61 29.23 -38.48
CA THR A 55 30.43 30.02 -38.09
C THR A 55 30.81 31.33 -37.42
N THR A 56 31.84 31.32 -36.55
CA THR A 56 32.32 32.53 -35.86
C THR A 56 33.00 33.48 -36.84
N GLN A 57 33.79 32.95 -37.78
CA GLN A 57 34.44 33.73 -38.83
C GLN A 57 33.41 34.37 -39.77
N ASN A 58 32.39 33.60 -40.20
CA ASN A 58 31.28 34.12 -41.00
C ASN A 58 30.43 35.14 -40.20
N GLY A 59 30.23 34.90 -38.91
CA GLY A 59 29.56 35.84 -38.01
C GLY A 59 30.34 37.15 -37.89
N MET A 60 31.66 37.08 -37.75
CA MET A 60 32.55 38.24 -37.71
C MET A 60 32.57 39.00 -39.04
N SER A 61 32.60 38.31 -40.19
CA SER A 61 32.55 38.99 -41.49
C SER A 61 31.19 39.68 -41.69
N THR A 62 30.09 39.02 -41.32
CA THR A 62 28.74 39.59 -41.40
C THR A 62 28.58 40.79 -40.46
N LEU A 63 29.18 40.74 -39.26
CA LEU A 63 29.20 41.87 -38.33
C LEU A 63 30.04 43.04 -38.85
N ALA A 64 31.19 42.77 -39.45
CA ALA A 64 32.03 43.80 -40.05
C ALA A 64 31.33 44.47 -41.26
N GLU A 65 30.67 43.68 -42.10
CA GLU A 65 29.82 44.18 -43.19
C GLU A 65 28.64 44.98 -42.66
N GLY A 66 27.95 44.47 -41.63
CA GLY A 66 26.86 45.17 -40.96
C GLY A 66 27.30 46.50 -40.36
N GLN A 67 28.44 46.56 -39.69
CA GLN A 67 29.03 47.81 -39.18
C GLN A 67 29.33 48.81 -40.30
N LYS A 68 29.91 48.33 -41.42
CA LYS A 68 30.17 49.16 -42.60
C LYS A 68 28.85 49.70 -43.18
N LEU A 69 27.84 48.85 -43.32
CA LEU A 69 26.53 49.23 -43.86
C LEU A 69 25.82 50.23 -42.95
N VAL A 70 25.87 50.04 -41.63
CA VAL A 70 25.32 50.99 -40.64
C VAL A 70 26.09 52.32 -40.68
N GLY A 71 27.42 52.28 -40.85
CA GLY A 71 28.23 53.46 -41.06
C GLY A 71 27.80 54.25 -42.31
N GLN A 72 27.57 53.55 -43.42
CA GLN A 72 27.05 54.14 -44.66
C GLN A 72 25.64 54.70 -44.47
N ILE A 73 24.72 53.96 -43.84
CA ILE A 73 23.36 54.44 -43.54
C ILE A 73 23.42 55.69 -42.66
N ARG A 74 24.35 55.76 -41.71
CA ARG A 74 24.55 56.95 -40.85
C ARG A 74 25.04 58.15 -41.65
N GLU A 75 25.99 57.97 -42.57
CA GLU A 75 26.44 59.06 -43.45
C GLU A 75 25.33 59.50 -44.41
N GLU A 76 24.61 58.57 -45.03
CA GLU A 76 23.47 58.87 -45.90
C GLU A 76 22.34 59.57 -45.12
N MET A 77 22.02 59.13 -43.90
CA MET A 77 21.05 59.81 -43.04
C MET A 77 21.52 61.21 -42.63
N LYS A 78 22.82 61.40 -42.39
CA LYS A 78 23.38 62.72 -42.14
C LYS A 78 23.26 63.60 -43.39
N SER A 79 23.60 63.07 -44.57
CA SER A 79 23.45 63.75 -45.86
C SER A 79 21.99 64.15 -46.11
N ILE A 80 21.04 63.23 -45.88
CA ILE A 80 19.59 63.51 -45.99
C ILE A 80 19.16 64.57 -44.97
N HIS A 81 19.63 64.50 -43.73
CA HIS A 81 19.32 65.50 -42.71
C HIS A 81 19.86 66.87 -43.10
N ASP A 82 21.12 66.95 -43.53
CA ASP A 82 21.77 68.17 -43.98
C ASP A 82 21.05 68.75 -45.22
N LEU A 83 20.62 67.91 -46.17
CA LEU A 83 19.82 68.30 -47.34
C LEU A 83 18.41 68.77 -46.94
N CYS A 84 17.76 68.13 -45.97
CA CYS A 84 16.46 68.53 -45.43
C CYS A 84 16.56 69.86 -44.68
N GLU A 85 17.62 70.07 -43.90
CA GLU A 85 17.90 71.33 -43.20
C GLU A 85 18.18 72.46 -44.19
N GLN A 86 18.99 72.19 -45.23
CA GLN A 86 19.22 73.13 -46.33
C GLN A 86 17.94 73.42 -47.12
N ALA A 87 17.10 72.42 -47.40
CA ALA A 87 15.81 72.60 -48.07
C ALA A 87 14.78 73.37 -47.20
N GLN A 88 14.79 73.16 -45.88
CA GLN A 88 14.03 73.96 -44.91
C GLN A 88 14.50 75.42 -44.88
N ALA A 89 15.81 75.66 -44.96
CA ALA A 89 16.38 77.01 -45.02
C ALA A 89 16.07 77.75 -46.33
N ILE A 90 15.98 77.03 -47.46
CA ILE A 90 15.74 77.61 -48.80
C ILE A 90 14.25 77.97 -49.02
N ARG A 91 13.28 77.27 -48.40
CA ARG A 91 11.84 77.57 -48.51
C ARG A 91 11.30 78.28 -47.27
N ARG A 92 11.40 79.62 -47.26
CA ARG A 92 10.92 80.53 -46.19
C ARG A 92 9.46 80.29 -45.72
N ASN A 93 8.60 79.68 -46.54
CA ASN A 93 7.17 79.45 -46.22
C ASN A 93 6.84 78.01 -45.78
N PHE A 94 7.82 77.11 -45.64
CA PHE A 94 7.57 75.72 -45.23
C PHE A 94 6.91 75.56 -43.85
N PRO A 95 7.26 76.37 -42.81
CA PRO A 95 6.57 76.30 -41.51
C PRO A 95 5.08 76.65 -41.59
N GLN A 96 4.70 77.55 -42.51
CA GLN A 96 3.30 77.93 -42.73
C GLN A 96 2.54 76.84 -43.49
N LEU A 97 3.20 76.14 -44.42
CA LEU A 97 2.66 74.97 -45.11
C LEU A 97 2.51 73.75 -44.18
N ASP A 98 3.48 73.50 -43.28
CA ASP A 98 3.39 72.44 -42.27
C ASP A 98 2.28 72.75 -41.27
N TYR A 99 2.17 74.01 -40.83
CA TYR A 99 1.05 74.46 -40.00
C TYR A 99 -0.29 74.27 -40.72
N LEU A 100 -0.40 74.68 -41.98
CA LEU A 100 -1.62 74.51 -42.79
C LEU A 100 -1.97 73.03 -43.00
N ALA A 101 -0.98 72.17 -43.26
CA ALA A 101 -1.18 70.73 -43.41
C ALA A 101 -1.63 70.06 -42.10
N ARG A 102 -1.06 70.47 -40.95
CA ARG A 102 -1.51 70.03 -39.62
C ARG A 102 -2.93 70.48 -39.33
N VAL A 103 -3.25 71.73 -39.63
CA VAL A 103 -4.60 72.29 -39.47
C VAL A 103 -5.60 71.54 -40.34
N HIS A 104 -5.29 71.29 -41.61
CA HIS A 104 -6.15 70.52 -42.51
C HIS A 104 -6.38 69.09 -42.02
N ARG A 105 -5.31 68.39 -41.61
CA ARG A 105 -5.39 67.04 -41.06
C ARG A 105 -6.22 66.98 -39.79
N ASN A 106 -6.09 67.98 -38.91
CA ASN A 106 -6.90 68.09 -37.71
C ASN A 106 -8.37 68.36 -38.05
N PHE A 107 -8.68 69.25 -39.00
CA PHE A 107 -10.04 69.50 -39.46
C PHE A 107 -10.69 68.25 -40.09
N GLU A 108 -9.94 67.51 -40.90
CA GLU A 108 -10.42 66.23 -41.45
C GLU A 108 -10.69 65.21 -40.34
N ALA A 109 -9.80 65.10 -39.35
CA ALA A 109 -10.01 64.22 -38.20
C ALA A 109 -11.23 64.63 -37.37
N THR A 110 -11.43 65.93 -37.09
CA THR A 110 -12.60 66.44 -36.37
C THR A 110 -13.89 66.22 -37.17
N ARG A 111 -13.87 66.40 -38.49
CA ARG A 111 -15.03 66.13 -39.35
C ARG A 111 -15.38 64.65 -39.38
N ALA A 112 -14.37 63.77 -39.43
CA ALA A 112 -14.57 62.32 -39.36
C ALA A 112 -15.12 61.90 -37.99
N MET A 113 -14.62 62.48 -36.90
CA MET A 113 -15.12 62.28 -35.54
C MET A 113 -16.58 62.72 -35.41
N GLN A 114 -16.93 63.91 -35.91
CA GLN A 114 -18.32 64.40 -35.91
C GLN A 114 -19.25 63.48 -36.70
N ALA A 115 -18.84 63.02 -37.89
CA ALA A 115 -19.64 62.11 -38.70
C ALA A 115 -19.84 60.76 -37.99
N GLY A 116 -18.81 60.24 -37.32
CA GLY A 116 -18.92 59.02 -36.50
C GLY A 116 -19.85 59.20 -35.31
N LEU A 117 -19.82 60.35 -34.64
CA LEU A 117 -20.76 60.71 -33.57
C LEU A 117 -22.19 61.01 -34.09
N ASP A 118 -22.44 61.15 -35.39
CA ASP A 118 -23.80 61.29 -35.91
C ASP A 118 -24.38 59.93 -36.35
N SER A 119 -23.52 58.99 -36.73
CA SER A 119 -23.92 57.64 -37.18
C SER A 119 -23.94 56.59 -36.07
N PHE A 120 -23.21 56.77 -34.96
CA PHE A 120 -22.99 55.75 -33.92
C PHE A 120 -24.28 55.13 -33.37
N GLU A 121 -25.29 55.93 -33.00
CA GLU A 121 -26.53 55.41 -32.42
C GLU A 121 -27.29 54.51 -33.43
N LYS A 122 -27.30 54.92 -34.70
CA LYS A 122 -27.90 54.13 -35.79
C LYS A 122 -27.11 52.86 -36.06
N ASP A 123 -25.78 52.94 -36.00
CA ASP A 123 -24.88 51.81 -36.20
C ASP A 123 -25.00 50.79 -35.04
N CYS A 124 -25.10 51.26 -33.79
CA CYS A 124 -25.39 50.43 -32.61
C CYS A 124 -26.75 49.74 -32.73
N ALA A 125 -27.82 50.48 -33.04
CA ALA A 125 -29.16 49.91 -33.23
C ALA A 125 -29.22 48.88 -34.37
N HIS A 126 -28.39 49.06 -35.41
CA HIS A 126 -28.29 48.10 -36.49
C HIS A 126 -27.57 46.81 -36.08
N VAL A 127 -26.46 46.91 -35.32
CA VAL A 127 -25.79 45.72 -34.75
C VAL A 127 -26.72 44.99 -33.80
N GLN A 128 -27.47 45.71 -32.97
CA GLN A 128 -28.46 45.11 -32.08
C GLN A 128 -29.51 44.29 -32.85
N ARG A 129 -30.09 44.83 -33.92
CA ARG A 129 -31.04 44.08 -34.77
C ARG A 129 -30.43 42.83 -35.40
N LEU A 130 -29.18 42.91 -35.86
CA LEU A 130 -28.48 41.75 -36.41
C LEU A 130 -28.31 40.63 -35.38
N LEU A 131 -28.11 40.98 -34.10
CA LEU A 131 -28.03 40.00 -33.01
C LEU A 131 -29.42 39.47 -32.63
N GLU A 132 -30.45 40.31 -32.54
CA GLU A 132 -31.83 39.88 -32.29
C GLU A 132 -32.35 38.92 -33.39
N ASP A 133 -31.98 39.16 -34.65
CA ASP A 133 -32.29 38.26 -35.77
C ASP A 133 -31.58 36.90 -35.61
N ASP A 134 -30.32 36.89 -35.12
CA ASP A 134 -29.56 35.66 -34.82
C ASP A 134 -30.12 34.91 -33.59
N GLU A 135 -30.78 35.58 -32.63
CA GLU A 135 -31.51 34.90 -31.53
C GLU A 135 -32.73 34.13 -32.05
N THR A 136 -33.35 34.63 -33.10
CA THR A 136 -34.54 34.01 -33.69
C THR A 136 -34.16 32.75 -34.49
N ASN A 137 -32.92 32.67 -34.97
CA ASN A 137 -32.38 31.52 -35.72
C ASN A 137 -31.06 31.01 -35.11
N LEU A 138 -31.18 30.37 -33.95
CA LEU A 138 -30.09 29.80 -33.15
C LEU A 138 -29.23 28.76 -33.89
N GLU A 139 -29.77 28.08 -34.91
CA GLU A 139 -29.08 27.01 -35.63
C GLU A 139 -28.15 27.50 -36.74
N GLU A 140 -28.42 28.69 -37.32
CA GLU A 140 -27.64 29.20 -38.44
C GLU A 140 -26.77 30.41 -38.07
N GLN A 141 -27.22 31.32 -37.20
CA GLN A 141 -26.49 32.53 -36.74
C GLN A 141 -25.56 33.14 -37.80
N SER A 142 -26.14 33.61 -38.91
CA SER A 142 -25.39 34.07 -40.08
C SER A 142 -24.75 35.44 -39.89
N ASN A 143 -25.29 36.25 -38.97
CA ASN A 143 -24.88 37.63 -38.79
C ASN A 143 -23.73 37.80 -37.79
N LEU A 144 -23.35 36.77 -37.02
CA LEU A 144 -22.31 36.82 -35.99
C LEU A 144 -20.98 37.47 -36.43
N LEU A 145 -20.50 37.14 -37.63
CA LEU A 145 -19.28 37.73 -38.21
C LEU A 145 -19.45 39.21 -38.57
N GLU A 146 -20.60 39.56 -39.13
CA GLU A 146 -20.90 40.94 -39.51
C GLU A 146 -21.09 41.82 -38.26
N ALA A 147 -21.82 41.31 -37.27
CA ALA A 147 -22.00 41.92 -35.97
C ALA A 147 -20.64 42.13 -35.29
N HIS A 148 -19.77 41.12 -35.25
CA HIS A 148 -18.41 41.24 -34.69
C HIS A 148 -17.57 42.32 -35.38
N MET A 149 -17.57 42.38 -36.71
CA MET A 149 -16.81 43.38 -37.47
C MET A 149 -17.31 44.79 -37.18
N ARG A 150 -18.62 45.00 -37.20
CA ARG A 150 -19.23 46.32 -36.94
C ARG A 150 -19.06 46.74 -35.48
N LEU A 151 -19.24 45.81 -34.54
CA LEU A 151 -19.01 46.03 -33.11
C LEU A 151 -17.54 46.40 -32.83
N THR A 152 -16.59 45.74 -33.50
CA THR A 152 -15.17 46.07 -33.37
C THR A 152 -14.88 47.48 -33.85
N ARG A 153 -15.48 47.93 -34.96
CA ARG A 153 -15.33 49.32 -35.45
C ARG A 153 -15.90 50.34 -34.47
N LEU A 154 -17.07 50.05 -33.88
CA LEU A 154 -17.71 50.92 -32.89
C LEU A 154 -16.88 51.02 -31.61
N ARG A 155 -16.32 49.90 -31.15
CA ARG A 155 -15.38 49.85 -30.01
C ARG A 155 -14.09 50.61 -30.30
N ASP A 156 -13.50 50.44 -31.48
CA ASP A 156 -12.28 51.16 -31.88
C ASP A 156 -12.52 52.67 -31.99
N PHE A 157 -13.70 53.07 -32.49
CA PHE A 157 -14.12 54.47 -32.53
C PHE A 157 -14.29 55.06 -31.12
N ARG A 158 -14.96 54.35 -30.21
CA ARG A 158 -15.08 54.74 -28.79
C ARG A 158 -13.70 54.90 -28.14
N ASP A 159 -12.82 53.92 -28.31
CA ASP A 159 -11.49 53.92 -27.69
C ASP A 159 -10.60 55.06 -28.26
N GLU A 160 -10.73 55.37 -29.55
CA GLU A 160 -10.06 56.53 -30.18
C GLU A 160 -10.62 57.86 -29.67
N ALA A 161 -11.94 57.98 -29.59
CA ALA A 161 -12.64 59.16 -29.08
C ALA A 161 -12.21 59.51 -27.64
N LEU A 162 -12.18 58.50 -26.76
CA LEU A 162 -11.78 58.66 -25.37
C LEU A 162 -10.29 59.00 -25.23
N ASP A 163 -9.41 58.39 -26.03
CA ASP A 163 -7.98 58.71 -26.02
C ASP A 163 -7.70 60.15 -26.47
N GLN A 164 -8.41 60.65 -27.50
CA GLN A 164 -8.25 62.03 -27.95
C GLN A 164 -8.61 63.05 -26.87
N ILE A 165 -9.66 62.80 -26.08
CA ILE A 165 -10.07 63.69 -24.97
C ILE A 165 -9.12 63.59 -23.78
N ARG A 166 -8.68 62.39 -23.44
CA ARG A 166 -7.68 62.18 -22.38
C ARG A 166 -6.37 62.90 -22.70
N ARG A 167 -5.95 62.93 -23.97
CA ARG A 167 -4.82 63.75 -24.44
C ARG A 167 -5.11 65.25 -24.37
N GLY A 168 -6.35 65.66 -24.61
CA GLY A 168 -6.83 67.04 -24.49
C GLY A 168 -6.93 67.56 -23.04
N ARG A 169 -6.87 66.67 -22.03
CA ARG A 169 -6.99 66.97 -20.59
C ARG A 169 -8.31 67.65 -20.19
N ASP A 170 -9.38 67.38 -20.92
CA ASP A 170 -10.69 68.00 -20.68
C ASP A 170 -11.66 67.01 -20.01
N SER A 171 -11.63 66.97 -18.67
CA SER A 171 -12.31 65.95 -17.86
C SER A 171 -13.84 66.05 -17.90
N SER A 172 -14.43 67.20 -18.24
CA SER A 172 -15.87 67.40 -18.28
C SER A 172 -16.52 66.75 -19.51
N LEU A 173 -15.82 66.76 -20.65
CA LEU A 173 -16.28 66.18 -21.92
C LEU A 173 -16.13 64.65 -21.97
N GLU A 174 -15.21 64.09 -21.16
CA GLU A 174 -15.05 62.64 -21.03
C GLU A 174 -16.32 61.97 -20.49
N GLN A 175 -16.94 62.56 -19.46
CA GLN A 175 -18.18 62.02 -18.88
C GLN A 175 -19.34 62.05 -19.88
N THR A 176 -19.52 63.14 -20.63
CA THR A 176 -20.57 63.27 -21.64
C THR A 176 -20.42 62.24 -22.77
N LEU A 177 -19.17 61.91 -23.17
CA LEU A 177 -18.94 60.86 -24.16
C LEU A 177 -19.14 59.46 -23.63
N LEU A 178 -18.80 59.20 -22.37
CA LEU A 178 -19.11 57.93 -21.72
C LEU A 178 -20.63 57.70 -21.67
N ASP A 179 -21.42 58.71 -21.31
CA ASP A 179 -22.88 58.64 -21.31
C ASP A 179 -23.43 58.39 -22.72
N TRP A 180 -22.82 59.01 -23.74
CA TRP A 180 -23.23 58.85 -25.13
C TRP A 180 -22.88 57.47 -25.71
N PHE A 181 -21.82 56.84 -25.21
CA PHE A 181 -21.41 55.50 -25.60
C PHE A 181 -22.09 54.37 -24.82
N GLN A 182 -22.91 54.66 -23.79
CA GLN A 182 -23.65 53.66 -23.01
C GLN A 182 -24.42 52.61 -23.84
N PRO A 183 -25.13 52.96 -24.94
CA PRO A 183 -25.86 51.97 -25.74
C PRO A 183 -24.96 50.86 -26.31
N LEU A 184 -23.68 51.17 -26.56
CA LEU A 184 -22.72 50.18 -27.04
C LEU A 184 -22.47 49.08 -26.00
N ASP A 185 -22.43 49.42 -24.70
CA ASP A 185 -22.14 48.44 -23.65
C ASP A 185 -23.26 47.37 -23.58
N SER A 186 -24.53 47.77 -23.77
CA SER A 186 -25.64 46.82 -23.86
C SER A 186 -25.53 45.89 -25.08
N VAL A 187 -25.14 46.41 -26.25
CA VAL A 187 -24.94 45.58 -27.45
C VAL A 187 -23.73 44.63 -27.27
N ILE A 188 -22.72 45.06 -26.53
CA ILE A 188 -21.57 44.22 -26.15
C ILE A 188 -22.02 43.05 -25.28
N GLU A 189 -22.88 43.27 -24.29
CA GLU A 189 -23.40 42.21 -23.41
C GLU A 189 -24.19 41.16 -24.21
N ILE A 190 -25.10 41.58 -25.08
CA ILE A 190 -25.89 40.66 -25.94
C ILE A 190 -24.94 39.80 -26.81
N PHE A 191 -23.93 40.41 -27.41
CA PHE A 191 -22.94 39.69 -28.21
C PHE A 191 -22.10 38.71 -27.38
N ASP A 192 -21.69 39.11 -26.17
CA ASP A 192 -20.94 38.27 -25.24
C ASP A 192 -21.78 37.07 -24.78
N ASP A 193 -23.08 37.25 -24.53
CA ASP A 193 -24.01 36.18 -24.18
C ASP A 193 -24.18 35.17 -25.31
N HIS A 194 -24.30 35.63 -26.56
CA HIS A 194 -24.34 34.75 -27.73
C HIS A 194 -23.08 33.90 -27.85
N LEU A 195 -21.91 34.55 -27.76
CA LEU A 195 -20.64 33.81 -27.77
C LEU A 195 -20.56 32.82 -26.61
N GLY A 196 -21.01 33.20 -25.41
CA GLY A 196 -21.06 32.35 -24.24
C GLY A 196 -21.90 31.09 -24.46
N GLN A 197 -23.13 31.23 -24.96
CA GLN A 197 -24.02 30.11 -25.24
C GLN A 197 -23.44 29.14 -26.28
N ILE A 198 -22.84 29.67 -27.36
CA ILE A 198 -22.18 28.82 -28.36
C ILE A 198 -21.01 28.08 -27.73
N CYS A 199 -20.21 28.75 -26.88
CA CYS A 199 -19.07 28.12 -26.19
C CYS A 199 -19.49 26.99 -25.25
N LEU A 200 -20.62 27.15 -24.54
CA LEU A 200 -21.15 26.12 -23.64
C LEU A 200 -21.68 24.90 -24.41
N ASN A 201 -22.26 25.11 -25.60
CA ASN A 201 -22.91 24.06 -26.39
C ASN A 201 -22.04 23.49 -27.53
N LEU A 202 -20.73 23.75 -27.53
CA LEU A 202 -19.82 23.34 -28.61
C LEU A 202 -19.90 21.85 -28.98
N ILE A 203 -19.99 20.97 -27.98
CA ILE A 203 -20.00 19.52 -28.19
C ILE A 203 -21.31 19.09 -28.86
N GLU A 204 -22.44 19.66 -28.45
CA GLU A 204 -23.75 19.39 -29.02
C GLU A 204 -23.85 19.91 -30.46
N LEU A 205 -23.31 21.11 -30.71
CA LEU A 205 -23.26 21.70 -32.05
C LEU A 205 -22.44 20.86 -33.04
N VAL A 206 -21.36 20.22 -32.58
CA VAL A 206 -20.60 19.27 -33.41
C VAL A 206 -21.40 17.99 -33.66
N GLN A 207 -22.14 17.49 -32.67
CA GLN A 207 -22.98 16.29 -32.85
C GLN A 207 -24.15 16.53 -33.82
N GLN A 208 -24.67 17.75 -33.85
CA GLN A 208 -25.74 18.18 -34.77
C GLN A 208 -25.22 18.55 -36.18
N ASP A 209 -23.92 18.39 -36.45
CA ASP A 209 -23.26 18.75 -37.72
C ASP A 209 -23.36 20.25 -38.08
N ASN A 210 -23.61 21.12 -37.09
CA ASN A 210 -23.68 22.58 -37.25
C ASN A 210 -22.28 23.23 -37.30
N THR A 211 -21.49 22.80 -38.28
CA THR A 211 -20.08 23.23 -38.47
C THR A 211 -19.94 24.72 -38.80
N GLY A 212 -20.97 25.34 -39.39
CA GLY A 212 -20.96 26.75 -39.77
C GLY A 212 -20.75 27.68 -38.58
N ILE A 213 -21.55 27.54 -37.52
CA ILE A 213 -21.46 28.38 -36.31
C ILE A 213 -20.09 28.24 -35.64
N ILE A 214 -19.58 27.01 -35.54
CA ILE A 214 -18.30 26.72 -34.90
C ILE A 214 -17.15 27.42 -35.63
N VAL A 215 -17.15 27.40 -36.97
CA VAL A 215 -16.15 28.10 -37.77
C VAL A 215 -16.26 29.60 -37.59
N ARG A 216 -17.48 30.17 -37.56
CA ARG A 216 -17.67 31.61 -37.30
C ARG A 216 -17.14 32.02 -35.93
N LEU A 217 -17.48 31.26 -34.88
CA LEU A 217 -16.95 31.46 -33.53
C LEU A 217 -15.42 31.39 -33.53
N ALA A 218 -14.84 30.37 -34.16
CA ALA A 218 -13.39 30.20 -34.24
C ALA A 218 -12.71 31.39 -34.95
N ILE A 219 -13.33 31.94 -36.01
CA ILE A 219 -12.84 33.14 -36.71
C ILE A 219 -12.91 34.36 -35.79
N VAL A 220 -14.03 34.58 -35.10
CA VAL A 220 -14.21 35.69 -34.15
C VAL A 220 -13.11 35.63 -33.09
N ILE A 221 -12.97 34.52 -32.37
CA ILE A 221 -11.97 34.37 -31.31
C ILE A 221 -10.55 34.49 -31.86
N ALA A 222 -10.25 33.93 -33.05
CA ALA A 222 -8.91 34.02 -33.65
C ALA A 222 -8.56 35.45 -34.09
N SER A 223 -9.56 36.22 -34.53
CA SER A 223 -9.38 37.62 -34.88
C SER A 223 -9.17 38.49 -33.64
N GLU A 224 -9.92 38.24 -32.57
CA GLU A 224 -9.78 38.93 -31.29
C GLU A 224 -8.45 38.60 -30.61
N GLU A 225 -7.99 37.34 -30.62
CA GLU A 225 -6.67 36.94 -30.12
C GLU A 225 -5.55 37.72 -30.82
N LYS A 226 -5.63 37.85 -32.15
CA LYS A 226 -4.65 38.60 -32.94
C LYS A 226 -4.67 40.09 -32.60
N ASN A 227 -5.86 40.64 -32.36
CA ASN A 227 -6.01 42.04 -31.94
C ASN A 227 -5.42 42.25 -30.53
N ASP A 228 -5.75 41.37 -29.57
CA ASP A 228 -5.22 41.41 -28.20
C ASP A 228 -3.69 41.28 -28.15
N ASP A 229 -3.10 40.39 -28.95
CA ASP A 229 -1.64 40.25 -29.05
C ASP A 229 -0.98 41.51 -29.61
N ARG A 230 -1.64 42.17 -30.57
CA ARG A 230 -1.18 43.46 -31.12
C ARG A 230 -1.24 44.56 -30.07
N VAL A 231 -2.33 44.63 -29.29
CA VAL A 231 -2.47 45.60 -28.19
C VAL A 231 -1.39 45.37 -27.14
N ARG A 232 -1.17 44.11 -26.71
CA ARG A 232 -0.16 43.74 -25.72
C ARG A 232 1.24 44.14 -26.18
N ALA A 233 1.59 43.82 -27.42
CA ALA A 233 2.88 44.20 -28.00
C ALA A 233 3.08 45.73 -28.06
N LEU A 234 2.02 46.50 -28.35
CA LEU A 234 2.06 47.96 -28.32
C LEU A 234 2.23 48.51 -26.90
N GLN A 235 1.54 47.94 -25.91
CA GLN A 235 1.66 48.35 -24.51
C GLN A 235 3.05 48.04 -23.94
N ASP A 236 3.62 46.88 -24.26
CA ASP A 236 4.97 46.50 -23.82
C ASP A 236 6.04 47.39 -24.48
N ALA A 237 5.92 47.66 -25.78
CA ALA A 237 6.80 48.60 -26.48
C ALA A 237 6.72 50.03 -25.90
N GLN A 238 5.53 50.46 -25.46
CA GLN A 238 5.33 51.77 -24.83
C GLN A 238 5.94 51.84 -23.42
N LYS A 239 5.94 50.74 -22.67
CA LYS A 239 6.59 50.66 -21.35
C LYS A 239 8.11 50.67 -21.48
N ASP A 240 8.65 49.91 -22.45
CA ASP A 240 10.10 49.74 -22.57
C ASP A 240 10.78 50.96 -23.21
N HIS A 241 10.14 51.62 -24.20
CA HIS A 241 10.78 52.68 -25.00
C HIS A 241 9.89 53.93 -25.17
N GLN A 242 9.65 54.66 -24.08
CA GLN A 242 8.82 55.87 -24.06
C GLN A 242 9.25 56.95 -25.07
N ASP A 243 10.56 57.09 -25.34
CA ASP A 243 11.14 58.10 -26.22
C ASP A 243 11.00 57.79 -27.74
N LEU A 244 10.86 56.52 -28.12
CA LEU A 244 10.69 56.11 -29.51
C LEU A 244 9.23 56.23 -29.96
N VAL A 245 8.29 55.98 -29.06
CA VAL A 245 6.84 56.00 -29.35
C VAL A 245 6.34 57.42 -29.68
N SER A 246 6.93 58.45 -29.08
CA SER A 246 6.60 59.86 -29.39
C SER A 246 6.95 60.29 -30.83
N LYS A 247 7.83 59.54 -31.52
CA LYS A 247 8.27 59.82 -32.89
C LYS A 247 7.50 59.04 -33.96
N PHE A 248 6.76 57.99 -33.58
CA PHE A 248 5.92 57.18 -34.47
C PHE A 248 4.43 57.48 -34.26
N THR A 249 4.05 58.75 -34.39
CA THR A 249 2.66 59.24 -34.19
C THR A 249 1.69 58.86 -35.33
N SER A 250 2.14 58.10 -36.33
CA SER A 250 1.36 57.74 -37.52
C SER A 250 0.69 56.36 -37.47
N PHE A 251 0.82 55.61 -36.37
CA PHE A 251 0.27 54.25 -36.22
C PHE A 251 -0.90 54.14 -35.23
N THR A 252 -1.52 55.25 -34.85
CA THR A 252 -2.49 55.37 -33.75
C THR A 252 -3.88 54.74 -34.00
N ILE A 253 -4.14 54.17 -35.18
CA ILE A 253 -5.46 53.59 -35.51
C ILE A 253 -5.39 52.08 -35.28
N GLY A 254 -5.83 51.65 -34.09
CA GLY A 254 -5.96 50.24 -33.73
C GLY A 254 -6.56 50.05 -32.34
N PRO A 255 -7.03 48.83 -32.01
CA PRO A 255 -7.63 48.52 -30.71
C PRO A 255 -6.65 48.84 -29.58
N LYS A 256 -7.16 49.47 -28.50
CA LYS A 256 -6.33 49.95 -27.37
C LYS A 256 -6.55 49.17 -26.08
N THR A 257 -7.58 48.33 -26.05
CA THR A 257 -8.00 47.54 -24.89
C THR A 257 -7.92 46.05 -25.19
N ILE A 258 -7.45 45.26 -24.21
CA ILE A 258 -7.42 43.78 -24.29
C ILE A 258 -8.80 43.27 -23.91
N ARG A 259 -9.40 42.42 -24.74
CA ARG A 259 -10.78 41.95 -24.58
C ARG A 259 -10.87 40.53 -23.99
N GLY A 260 -9.88 39.67 -24.23
CA GLY A 260 -9.73 38.40 -23.51
C GLY A 260 -10.71 37.29 -23.90
N TYR A 261 -11.33 37.33 -25.08
CA TYR A 261 -12.30 36.32 -25.53
C TYR A 261 -11.75 34.89 -25.54
N LYS A 262 -10.45 34.72 -25.82
CA LYS A 262 -9.80 33.40 -25.76
C LYS A 262 -9.79 32.81 -24.35
N GLU A 263 -9.58 33.64 -23.32
CA GLU A 263 -9.62 33.17 -21.93
C GLU A 263 -11.05 32.83 -21.50
N LYS A 264 -12.04 33.64 -21.90
CA LYS A 264 -13.46 33.35 -21.68
C LYS A 264 -13.87 32.02 -22.33
N PHE A 265 -13.40 31.74 -23.55
CA PHE A 265 -13.63 30.48 -24.24
C PHE A 265 -13.06 29.28 -23.48
N LEU A 266 -11.81 29.36 -23.00
CA LEU A 266 -11.21 28.27 -22.21
C LEU A 266 -11.96 28.04 -20.88
N ARG A 267 -12.39 29.12 -20.21
CA ARG A 267 -13.21 29.02 -18.99
C ARG A 267 -14.59 28.41 -19.25
N ALA A 268 -15.20 28.68 -20.40
CA ALA A 268 -16.48 28.07 -20.76
C ALA A 268 -16.35 26.55 -20.90
N ILE A 269 -15.26 26.07 -21.54
CA ILE A 269 -14.95 24.63 -21.63
C ILE A 269 -14.74 24.04 -20.23
N GLU A 270 -14.01 24.75 -19.36
CA GLU A 270 -13.83 24.33 -17.97
C GLU A 270 -15.16 24.22 -17.21
N ALA A 271 -16.05 25.20 -17.33
CA ALA A 271 -17.34 25.23 -16.66
C ALA A 271 -18.25 24.06 -17.09
N VAL A 272 -18.28 23.73 -18.39
CA VAL A 272 -19.08 22.60 -18.91
C VAL A 272 -18.58 21.27 -18.35
N ALA A 273 -17.26 21.08 -18.34
CA ALA A 273 -16.67 19.87 -17.77
C ALA A 273 -16.96 19.78 -16.26
N GLN A 274 -16.85 20.89 -15.53
CA GLN A 274 -17.07 20.94 -14.09
C GLN A 274 -18.50 20.54 -13.73
N ALA A 275 -19.51 21.09 -14.41
CA ALA A 275 -20.92 20.75 -14.16
C ALA A 275 -21.20 19.25 -14.38
N LYS A 276 -20.58 18.63 -15.40
CA LYS A 276 -20.70 17.18 -15.62
C LYS A 276 -19.97 16.35 -14.56
N PHE A 277 -18.84 16.84 -14.04
CA PHE A 277 -18.13 16.19 -12.93
C PHE A 277 -18.88 16.30 -11.60
N GLU A 278 -19.55 17.42 -11.31
CA GLU A 278 -20.39 17.59 -10.13
C GLU A 278 -21.51 16.53 -10.11
N GLN A 279 -22.23 16.37 -11.23
CA GLN A 279 -23.23 15.30 -11.38
C GLN A 279 -22.62 13.89 -11.25
N THR A 280 -21.45 13.68 -11.86
CA THR A 280 -20.71 12.40 -11.75
C THR A 280 -20.30 12.11 -10.30
N GLY A 281 -20.00 13.14 -9.51
CA GLY A 281 -19.64 13.03 -8.10
C GLY A 281 -20.79 12.57 -7.23
N GLU A 282 -22.00 13.10 -7.46
CA GLU A 282 -23.22 12.64 -6.78
C GLU A 282 -23.53 11.17 -7.10
N ASP A 283 -23.41 10.80 -8.38
CA ASP A 283 -23.60 9.41 -8.81
C ASP A 283 -22.54 8.47 -8.22
N PHE A 284 -21.28 8.91 -8.12
CA PHE A 284 -20.19 8.14 -7.53
C PHE A 284 -20.36 7.94 -6.01
N GLN A 285 -20.90 8.93 -5.30
CA GLN A 285 -21.29 8.79 -3.89
C GLN A 285 -22.37 7.72 -3.70
N ALA A 286 -23.31 7.60 -4.64
CA ALA A 286 -24.39 6.61 -4.60
C ALA A 286 -23.93 5.20 -4.99
N ASP A 287 -23.16 5.05 -6.06
CA ASP A 287 -22.63 3.75 -6.55
C ASP A 287 -21.16 3.86 -7.01
N PRO A 288 -20.20 3.62 -6.11
CA PRO A 288 -18.77 3.73 -6.43
C PRO A 288 -18.27 2.72 -7.47
N SER A 289 -18.93 1.58 -7.60
CA SER A 289 -18.51 0.50 -8.51
C SER A 289 -18.70 0.85 -9.99
N ARG A 290 -19.49 1.90 -10.28
CA ARG A 290 -19.88 2.29 -11.64
C ARG A 290 -19.18 3.54 -12.15
N LEU A 291 -18.08 3.96 -11.54
CA LEU A 291 -17.30 5.12 -11.95
C LEU A 291 -16.93 5.07 -13.46
N GLU A 292 -16.63 3.89 -13.99
CA GLU A 292 -16.38 3.70 -15.43
C GLU A 292 -17.58 4.10 -16.30
N LYS A 293 -18.80 3.71 -15.89
CA LYS A 293 -20.04 3.98 -16.65
C LYS A 293 -20.42 5.45 -16.52
N GLN A 294 -20.28 6.02 -15.33
CA GLN A 294 -20.60 7.42 -15.05
C GLN A 294 -19.67 8.35 -15.84
N THR A 295 -18.38 8.03 -15.94
CA THR A 295 -17.40 8.83 -16.71
C THR A 295 -17.40 8.56 -18.22
N LYS A 296 -18.38 7.83 -18.77
CA LYS A 296 -18.43 7.55 -20.22
C LYS A 296 -18.54 8.82 -21.07
N TRP A 297 -19.25 9.84 -20.58
CA TRP A 297 -19.40 11.13 -21.26
C TRP A 297 -18.03 11.78 -21.54
N PHE A 298 -17.08 11.64 -20.61
CA PHE A 298 -15.73 12.21 -20.72
C PHE A 298 -15.01 11.74 -21.99
N PHE A 299 -14.99 10.43 -22.21
CA PHE A 299 -14.30 9.85 -23.36
C PHE A 299 -15.05 10.09 -24.67
N ASN A 300 -16.38 10.16 -24.62
CA ASN A 300 -17.21 10.51 -25.78
C ASN A 300 -16.95 11.95 -26.22
N ASP A 301 -16.94 12.89 -25.29
CA ASP A 301 -16.65 14.31 -25.55
C ASP A 301 -15.27 14.48 -26.22
N LEU A 302 -14.24 13.83 -25.67
CA LEU A 302 -12.90 13.84 -26.27
C LEU A 302 -12.85 13.19 -27.66
N PHE A 303 -13.62 12.11 -27.87
CA PHE A 303 -13.72 11.48 -29.19
C PHE A 303 -14.37 12.41 -30.23
N ILE A 304 -15.43 13.11 -29.85
CA ILE A 304 -16.10 14.12 -30.69
C ILE A 304 -15.14 15.26 -31.02
N CYS A 305 -14.38 15.75 -30.03
CA CYS A 305 -13.35 16.77 -30.25
C CYS A 305 -12.28 16.29 -31.25
N LYS A 306 -11.87 15.02 -31.15
CA LYS A 306 -10.87 14.42 -32.04
C LYS A 306 -11.37 14.31 -33.48
N GLN A 307 -12.60 13.84 -33.70
CA GLN A 307 -13.11 13.60 -35.05
C GLN A 307 -13.70 14.86 -35.70
N GLY A 308 -14.52 15.61 -34.95
CA GLY A 308 -15.30 16.72 -35.48
C GLY A 308 -14.62 18.09 -35.36
N MET A 309 -13.98 18.40 -34.23
CA MET A 309 -13.50 19.77 -33.97
C MET A 309 -12.12 20.10 -34.57
N GLN A 310 -11.26 19.11 -34.83
CA GLN A 310 -9.88 19.38 -35.27
C GLN A 310 -9.76 20.20 -36.57
N ASN A 311 -10.73 20.06 -37.48
CA ASN A 311 -10.72 20.77 -38.77
C ASN A 311 -11.44 22.12 -38.72
N LEU A 312 -12.22 22.40 -37.67
CA LEU A 312 -13.04 23.59 -37.54
C LEU A 312 -12.28 24.76 -36.88
N PHE A 313 -11.24 24.44 -36.10
CA PHE A 313 -10.42 25.40 -35.38
C PHE A 313 -9.04 25.61 -36.03
N PRO A 314 -8.38 26.77 -35.79
CA PRO A 314 -7.03 27.00 -36.26
C PRO A 314 -6.03 25.95 -35.71
N LYS A 315 -5.20 25.37 -36.59
CA LYS A 315 -4.19 24.36 -36.21
C LYS A 315 -3.23 24.82 -35.09
N LYS A 316 -3.00 26.14 -34.97
CA LYS A 316 -2.19 26.74 -33.90
C LYS A 316 -2.72 26.45 -32.49
N TRP A 317 -4.03 26.26 -32.33
CA TRP A 317 -4.65 26.06 -31.02
C TRP A 317 -4.59 24.62 -30.54
N LYS A 318 -4.27 23.65 -31.43
CA LYS A 318 -4.24 22.23 -31.11
C LYS A 318 -5.45 21.82 -30.25
N ILE A 319 -6.66 22.14 -30.72
CA ILE A 319 -7.88 22.13 -29.90
C ILE A 319 -8.08 20.82 -29.13
N PHE A 320 -7.78 19.68 -29.76
CA PHE A 320 -7.83 18.38 -29.10
C PHE A 320 -6.92 18.28 -27.87
N GLN A 321 -5.67 18.75 -27.96
CA GLN A 321 -4.75 18.77 -26.82
C GLN A 321 -5.24 19.69 -25.71
N THR A 322 -5.77 20.86 -26.06
CA THR A 322 -6.34 21.81 -25.09
C THR A 322 -7.51 21.20 -24.31
N TYR A 323 -8.42 20.50 -25.00
CA TYR A 323 -9.50 19.75 -24.34
C TYR A 323 -8.94 18.65 -23.45
N VAL A 324 -7.98 17.86 -23.94
CA VAL A 324 -7.33 16.80 -23.17
C VAL A 324 -6.70 17.34 -21.89
N ASP A 325 -5.97 18.45 -21.95
CA ASP A 325 -5.27 19.05 -20.81
C ASP A 325 -6.28 19.57 -19.76
N ILE A 326 -7.34 20.26 -20.19
CA ILE A 326 -8.40 20.77 -19.30
C ILE A 326 -9.15 19.61 -18.64
N TYR A 327 -9.61 18.64 -19.45
CA TYR A 327 -10.37 17.50 -18.96
C TYR A 327 -9.54 16.62 -18.03
N HIS A 328 -8.26 16.41 -18.36
CA HIS A 328 -7.34 15.65 -17.51
C HIS A 328 -7.12 16.32 -16.16
N LYS A 329 -6.90 17.65 -16.14
CA LYS A 329 -6.80 18.41 -14.89
C LYS A 329 -8.05 18.27 -14.03
N GLN A 330 -9.24 18.35 -14.63
CA GLN A 330 -10.49 18.18 -13.86
C GLN A 330 -10.71 16.76 -13.36
N MET A 331 -10.36 15.74 -14.15
CA MET A 331 -10.41 14.35 -13.69
C MET A 331 -9.46 14.12 -12.51
N HIS A 332 -8.25 14.69 -12.58
CA HIS A 332 -7.29 14.68 -11.49
C HIS A 332 -7.87 15.35 -10.24
N ASP A 333 -8.35 16.59 -10.35
CA ASP A 333 -8.89 17.35 -9.22
C ASP A 333 -10.14 16.65 -8.63
N PHE A 334 -10.99 16.06 -9.46
CA PHE A 334 -12.12 15.24 -9.06
C PHE A 334 -11.69 14.04 -8.20
N LEU A 335 -10.76 13.20 -8.69
CA LEU A 335 -10.34 12.01 -7.95
C LEU A 335 -9.56 12.36 -6.68
N ILE A 336 -8.69 13.39 -6.74
CA ILE A 336 -7.96 13.86 -5.56
C ILE A 336 -8.90 14.41 -4.49
N SER A 337 -10.00 15.08 -4.86
CA SER A 337 -10.98 15.57 -3.88
C SER A 337 -11.60 14.47 -3.02
N PHE A 338 -11.79 13.26 -3.59
CA PHE A 338 -12.24 12.09 -2.83
C PHE A 338 -11.12 11.44 -2.03
N VAL A 339 -9.90 11.42 -2.56
CA VAL A 339 -8.74 10.86 -1.86
C VAL A 339 -8.33 11.69 -0.63
N ASP A 340 -8.53 13.01 -0.69
CA ASP A 340 -8.24 13.92 0.42
C ASP A 340 -9.41 14.05 1.41
N ALA A 341 -10.56 13.45 1.12
CA ALA A 341 -11.70 13.43 2.03
C ALA A 341 -11.41 12.49 3.23
N GLU A 342 -11.63 12.99 4.45
CA GLU A 342 -11.41 12.22 5.69
C GLU A 342 -12.36 11.01 5.84
N ASP A 343 -13.46 10.98 5.10
CA ASP A 343 -14.53 9.98 5.20
C ASP A 343 -14.58 9.00 4.01
N LEU A 344 -13.48 8.85 3.28
CA LEU A 344 -13.42 7.95 2.13
C LEU A 344 -13.74 6.49 2.53
N ARG A 345 -14.83 5.95 1.97
CA ARG A 345 -15.30 4.60 2.31
C ARG A 345 -14.50 3.52 1.57
N PRO A 346 -14.34 2.31 2.13
CA PRO A 346 -13.61 1.23 1.48
C PRO A 346 -14.08 0.90 0.04
N PRO A 347 -15.38 0.89 -0.29
CA PRO A 347 -15.84 0.69 -1.67
C PRO A 347 -15.44 1.83 -2.63
N GLN A 348 -15.33 3.06 -2.13
CA GLN A 348 -14.89 4.22 -2.92
C GLN A 348 -13.39 4.16 -3.20
N MET A 349 -12.58 3.73 -2.22
CA MET A 349 -11.14 3.49 -2.41
C MET A 349 -10.90 2.51 -3.57
N LEU A 350 -11.57 1.35 -3.55
CA LEU A 350 -11.45 0.35 -4.61
C LEU A 350 -11.95 0.87 -5.96
N GLY A 351 -13.10 1.55 -5.98
CA GLY A 351 -13.64 2.13 -7.21
C GLY A 351 -12.68 3.11 -7.89
N ILE A 352 -11.97 3.93 -7.10
CA ILE A 352 -10.94 4.86 -7.59
C ILE A 352 -9.72 4.10 -8.11
N VAL A 353 -9.19 3.15 -7.33
CA VAL A 353 -7.98 2.39 -7.69
C VAL A 353 -8.19 1.61 -8.99
N HIS A 354 -9.31 0.89 -9.13
CA HIS A 354 -9.64 0.13 -10.35
C HIS A 354 -9.86 1.03 -11.56
N TYR A 355 -10.32 2.26 -11.35
CA TYR A 355 -10.58 3.19 -12.43
C TYR A 355 -9.30 3.71 -13.11
N VAL A 356 -8.16 3.76 -12.41
CA VAL A 356 -6.93 4.32 -12.99
C VAL A 356 -6.45 3.54 -14.21
N ASP A 357 -6.41 2.22 -14.11
CA ASP A 357 -6.00 1.34 -15.22
C ASP A 357 -6.96 1.50 -16.41
N VAL A 358 -8.26 1.59 -16.12
CA VAL A 358 -9.29 1.81 -17.14
C VAL A 358 -9.14 3.18 -17.81
N TYR A 359 -8.86 4.23 -17.02
CA TYR A 359 -8.65 5.59 -17.50
C TYR A 359 -7.49 5.66 -18.50
N TYR A 360 -6.31 5.18 -18.11
CA TYR A 360 -5.14 5.21 -18.99
C TYR A 360 -5.30 4.31 -20.21
N SER A 361 -5.95 3.15 -20.08
CA SER A 361 -6.29 2.28 -21.21
C SER A 361 -7.19 2.99 -22.24
N LYS A 362 -8.24 3.68 -21.78
CA LYS A 362 -9.14 4.46 -22.65
C LYS A 362 -8.47 5.68 -23.27
N MET A 363 -7.65 6.41 -22.51
CA MET A 363 -6.87 7.54 -23.05
C MET A 363 -5.90 7.10 -24.16
N ASN A 364 -5.26 5.94 -23.98
CA ASN A 364 -4.36 5.37 -24.98
C ASN A 364 -5.12 4.96 -26.26
N LYS A 365 -6.34 4.41 -26.14
CA LYS A 365 -7.24 4.15 -27.29
C LYS A 365 -7.63 5.44 -28.04
N LEU A 366 -7.75 6.57 -27.33
CA LEU A 366 -7.96 7.89 -27.95
C LEU A 366 -6.69 8.46 -28.60
N GLY A 367 -5.54 7.77 -28.49
CA GLY A 367 -4.27 8.18 -29.10
C GLY A 367 -3.45 9.14 -28.25
N VAL A 368 -3.79 9.31 -26.97
CA VAL A 368 -3.01 10.10 -26.01
C VAL A 368 -2.18 9.16 -25.15
N SER A 369 -0.86 9.28 -25.23
CA SER A 369 0.02 8.43 -24.44
C SER A 369 0.02 8.86 -22.97
N PRO A 370 0.15 7.94 -21.99
CA PRO A 370 0.25 8.29 -20.57
C PRO A 370 1.36 9.30 -20.25
N ALA A 371 2.45 9.32 -21.03
CA ALA A 371 3.56 10.25 -20.83
C ALA A 371 3.21 11.73 -21.12
N GLN A 372 2.13 11.97 -21.87
CA GLN A 372 1.62 13.31 -22.19
C GLN A 372 0.66 13.83 -21.11
N LEU A 373 0.12 12.94 -20.28
CA LEU A 373 -0.82 13.26 -19.21
C LEU A 373 -0.02 13.54 -17.93
N LYS A 374 0.15 14.81 -17.61
CA LYS A 374 0.81 15.29 -16.39
C LYS A 374 -0.08 16.33 -15.72
N PRO A 375 -0.32 16.25 -14.40
CA PRO A 375 0.19 15.26 -13.42
C PRO A 375 -0.36 13.84 -13.61
N HIS A 376 0.08 12.88 -12.80
CA HIS A 376 -0.55 11.56 -12.80
C HIS A 376 -1.98 11.69 -12.26
N VAL A 377 -2.96 10.91 -12.76
CA VAL A 377 -4.38 11.10 -12.42
C VAL A 377 -4.69 11.03 -10.91
N LEU A 378 -3.84 10.32 -10.16
CA LEU A 378 -3.87 10.18 -8.70
C LEU A 378 -2.55 10.53 -8.00
N ASP A 379 -1.62 11.25 -8.66
CA ASP A 379 -0.30 11.58 -8.06
C ASP A 379 0.50 10.37 -7.52
N SER A 380 0.33 9.19 -8.14
CA SER A 380 0.93 7.93 -7.70
C SER A 380 0.54 7.47 -6.28
N ARG A 381 -0.58 7.96 -5.74
CA ARG A 381 -1.12 7.58 -4.41
C ARG A 381 -1.96 6.31 -4.40
N GLU A 382 -2.03 5.58 -5.51
CA GLU A 382 -2.70 4.29 -5.61
C GLU A 382 -2.24 3.36 -4.49
N GLY A 383 -0.92 3.19 -4.35
CA GLY A 383 -0.28 2.34 -3.34
C GLY A 383 -0.70 2.68 -1.91
N ASP A 384 -0.90 3.96 -1.63
CA ASP A 384 -1.33 4.43 -0.31
C ASP A 384 -2.79 4.09 -0.04
N LEU A 385 -3.68 4.27 -1.02
CA LEU A 385 -5.10 3.88 -0.93
C LEU A 385 -5.25 2.37 -0.70
N ILE A 386 -4.46 1.56 -1.42
CA ILE A 386 -4.46 0.10 -1.26
C ILE A 386 -3.99 -0.29 0.14
N ARG A 387 -2.91 0.35 0.61
CA ARG A 387 -2.38 0.12 1.95
C ARG A 387 -3.39 0.51 3.02
N GLU A 388 -4.10 1.61 2.84
CA GLU A 388 -5.13 2.08 3.76
C GLU A 388 -6.33 1.12 3.79
N TYR A 389 -6.84 0.71 2.63
CA TYR A 389 -7.89 -0.30 2.51
C TYR A 389 -7.49 -1.59 3.23
N ARG A 390 -6.29 -2.11 2.97
CA ARG A 390 -5.73 -3.28 3.67
C ARG A 390 -5.67 -3.07 5.19
N ASN A 391 -5.25 -1.89 5.63
CA ASN A 391 -5.16 -1.56 7.05
C ASN A 391 -6.54 -1.52 7.71
N ILE A 392 -7.60 -1.12 7.01
CA ILE A 392 -8.98 -1.14 7.53
C ILE A 392 -9.39 -2.58 7.83
N ILE A 393 -9.22 -3.51 6.89
CA ILE A 393 -9.51 -4.94 7.07
C ILE A 393 -8.66 -5.51 8.21
N THR A 394 -7.36 -5.23 8.20
CA THR A 394 -6.43 -5.74 9.22
C THR A 394 -6.77 -5.22 10.64
N LYS A 395 -7.17 -3.94 10.77
CA LYS A 395 -7.62 -3.37 12.04
C LYS A 395 -8.93 -4.00 12.53
N ALA A 396 -9.87 -4.25 11.61
CA ALA A 396 -11.13 -4.91 11.94
C ALA A 396 -10.89 -6.34 12.44
N LEU A 397 -10.05 -7.10 11.75
CA LEU A 397 -9.60 -8.44 12.13
C LEU A 397 -8.97 -8.45 13.53
N ASN A 398 -7.96 -7.61 13.77
CA ASN A 398 -7.26 -7.55 15.06
C ASN A 398 -8.20 -7.14 16.21
N SER A 399 -9.06 -6.14 15.99
CA SER A 399 -10.07 -5.72 16.97
C SER A 399 -11.05 -6.84 17.33
N TRP A 400 -11.39 -7.70 16.38
CA TRP A 400 -12.24 -8.85 16.65
C TRP A 400 -11.49 -9.94 17.43
N MET A 401 -10.27 -10.27 17.02
CA MET A 401 -9.42 -11.24 17.74
C MET A 401 -9.14 -10.79 19.18
N ASP A 402 -8.88 -9.50 19.41
CA ASP A 402 -8.68 -8.94 20.75
C ASP A 402 -9.94 -9.04 21.61
N ARG A 403 -11.12 -8.75 21.05
CA ARG A 403 -12.41 -8.91 21.76
C ARG A 403 -12.67 -10.37 22.14
N MET A 404 -12.37 -11.29 21.23
CA MET A 404 -12.49 -12.72 21.50
C MET A 404 -11.51 -13.16 22.59
N TYR A 405 -10.25 -12.72 22.53
CA TYR A 405 -9.27 -13.00 23.58
C TYR A 405 -9.69 -12.48 24.96
N ILE A 406 -10.25 -11.27 25.05
CA ILE A 406 -10.79 -10.73 26.31
C ILE A 406 -11.91 -11.62 26.87
N SER A 407 -12.79 -12.10 25.99
CA SER A 407 -13.87 -13.02 26.36
C SER A 407 -13.32 -14.36 26.84
N ASP A 408 -12.42 -14.98 26.08
CA ASP A 408 -11.79 -16.26 26.41
C ASP A 408 -11.02 -16.20 27.72
N ARG A 409 -10.21 -15.15 27.91
CA ARG A 409 -9.46 -14.93 29.14
C ARG A 409 -10.39 -14.82 30.34
N LYS A 410 -11.49 -14.08 30.22
CA LYS A 410 -12.48 -13.93 31.29
C LYS A 410 -13.11 -15.29 31.62
N ASN A 411 -13.60 -16.00 30.60
CA ASN A 411 -14.29 -17.29 30.76
C ASN A 411 -13.36 -18.36 31.34
N PHE A 412 -12.12 -18.43 30.85
CA PHE A 412 -11.10 -19.31 31.39
C PHE A 412 -10.80 -18.95 32.85
N SER A 413 -10.51 -17.68 33.17
CA SER A 413 -10.15 -17.26 34.54
C SER A 413 -11.28 -17.50 35.55
N SER A 414 -12.55 -17.30 35.14
CA SER A 414 -13.71 -17.55 36.00
C SER A 414 -14.19 -19.00 35.97
N ARG A 415 -13.56 -19.87 35.17
CA ARG A 415 -13.97 -21.26 34.94
C ARG A 415 -15.45 -21.37 34.57
N ALA A 416 -15.88 -20.54 33.63
CA ALA A 416 -17.28 -20.47 33.21
C ALA A 416 -17.73 -21.84 32.64
N PRO A 417 -18.72 -22.52 33.26
CA PRO A 417 -19.13 -23.87 32.83
C PRO A 417 -19.95 -23.83 31.52
N ASP A 418 -20.55 -22.69 31.20
CA ASP A 418 -21.35 -22.45 29.99
C ASP A 418 -20.51 -22.11 28.76
N ALA A 419 -19.19 -21.95 28.91
CA ALA A 419 -18.26 -21.60 27.83
C ALA A 419 -17.58 -22.83 27.18
N ILE A 420 -17.71 -24.01 27.79
CA ILE A 420 -17.33 -25.30 27.21
C ILE A 420 -18.61 -26.03 26.78
N GLU A 421 -18.55 -26.72 25.65
CA GLU A 421 -19.59 -27.64 25.18
C GLU A 421 -19.00 -28.97 24.74
N GLN A 422 -19.84 -29.98 24.53
CA GLN A 422 -19.45 -31.23 23.90
C GLN A 422 -19.89 -31.21 22.44
N ASP A 423 -18.97 -31.57 21.55
CA ASP A 423 -19.29 -31.77 20.14
C ASP A 423 -20.11 -33.08 19.93
N PRO A 424 -20.60 -33.36 18.71
CA PRO A 424 -21.38 -34.58 18.45
C PRO A 424 -20.64 -35.89 18.75
N GLU A 425 -19.31 -35.86 18.79
CA GLU A 425 -18.45 -37.00 19.14
C GLU A 425 -18.21 -37.11 20.65
N GLY A 426 -18.63 -36.11 21.43
CA GLY A 426 -18.50 -36.04 22.88
C GLY A 426 -17.29 -35.25 23.37
N HIS A 427 -16.44 -34.75 22.47
CA HIS A 427 -15.23 -34.03 22.84
C HIS A 427 -15.54 -32.64 23.39
N PHE A 428 -14.81 -32.23 24.43
CA PHE A 428 -14.94 -30.86 24.93
C PHE A 428 -14.40 -29.84 23.93
N ARG A 429 -15.15 -28.76 23.71
CA ARG A 429 -14.85 -27.64 22.80
C ARG A 429 -15.10 -26.30 23.47
N THR A 430 -14.30 -25.29 23.14
CA THR A 430 -14.65 -23.91 23.48
C THR A 430 -15.65 -23.35 22.46
N LYS A 431 -16.62 -22.57 22.92
CA LYS A 431 -17.62 -21.96 22.04
C LYS A 431 -17.03 -20.93 21.06
N THR A 432 -15.85 -20.39 21.36
CA THR A 432 -15.22 -19.34 20.54
C THR A 432 -14.46 -19.89 19.33
N LEU A 433 -14.15 -21.19 19.29
CA LEU A 433 -13.42 -21.79 18.16
C LEU A 433 -14.17 -21.62 16.83
N GLY A 434 -15.44 -22.01 16.78
CA GLY A 434 -16.24 -21.93 15.55
C GLY A 434 -16.46 -20.49 15.09
N ASP A 435 -16.73 -19.58 16.03
CA ASP A 435 -16.89 -18.16 15.76
C ASP A 435 -15.63 -17.54 15.16
N MET A 436 -14.44 -17.94 15.65
CA MET A 436 -13.15 -17.46 15.14
C MET A 436 -12.98 -17.78 13.66
N TRP A 437 -13.18 -19.04 13.29
CA TRP A 437 -12.99 -19.48 11.92
C TRP A 437 -14.03 -18.90 10.98
N ARG A 438 -15.30 -18.74 11.43
CA ARG A 438 -16.32 -18.03 10.65
C ARG A 438 -15.93 -16.58 10.37
N MET A 439 -15.42 -15.86 11.37
CA MET A 439 -14.99 -14.47 11.18
C MET A 439 -13.78 -14.36 10.25
N LEU A 440 -12.79 -15.25 10.40
CA LEU A 440 -11.64 -15.30 9.50
C LEU A 440 -12.07 -15.51 8.04
N HIS A 441 -13.05 -16.40 7.81
CA HIS A 441 -13.65 -16.59 6.50
C HIS A 441 -14.33 -15.32 5.97
N GLU A 442 -15.13 -14.62 6.78
CA GLU A 442 -15.79 -13.35 6.37
C GLU A 442 -14.76 -12.28 5.97
N GLN A 443 -13.66 -12.13 6.72
CA GLN A 443 -12.60 -11.19 6.37
C GLN A 443 -11.81 -11.62 5.13
N ALA A 444 -11.68 -12.92 4.89
CA ALA A 444 -11.05 -13.46 3.69
C ALA A 444 -11.88 -13.15 2.44
N VAL A 445 -13.21 -13.31 2.53
CA VAL A 445 -14.15 -12.94 1.46
C VAL A 445 -14.07 -11.44 1.16
N ALA A 446 -14.10 -10.59 2.20
CA ALA A 446 -13.96 -9.14 2.03
C ALA A 446 -12.64 -8.74 1.35
N ALA A 447 -11.54 -9.45 1.63
CA ALA A 447 -10.29 -9.25 0.92
C ALA A 447 -10.35 -9.75 -0.53
N GLY A 448 -10.98 -10.90 -0.78
CA GLY A 448 -11.16 -11.46 -2.13
C GLY A 448 -12.00 -10.58 -3.06
N ASP A 449 -12.98 -9.86 -2.50
CA ASP A 449 -13.82 -8.88 -3.22
C ASP A 449 -13.05 -7.61 -3.65
N SER A 450 -11.80 -7.44 -3.21
CA SER A 450 -10.98 -6.29 -3.62
C SER A 450 -10.46 -6.38 -5.06
N GLU A 451 -10.60 -7.54 -5.72
CA GLU A 451 -10.07 -7.83 -7.06
C GLU A 451 -8.54 -7.69 -7.18
N ARG A 452 -7.83 -7.81 -6.06
CA ARG A 452 -6.39 -7.48 -5.92
C ARG A 452 -5.63 -8.53 -5.11
N GLU A 453 -4.69 -9.22 -5.76
CA GLU A 453 -3.88 -10.27 -5.12
C GLU A 453 -3.05 -9.74 -3.92
N ASP A 454 -2.47 -8.54 -4.03
CA ASP A 454 -1.60 -7.94 -3.01
C ASP A 454 -2.35 -7.57 -1.71
N VAL A 455 -3.63 -7.22 -1.82
CA VAL A 455 -4.51 -6.98 -0.67
C VAL A 455 -4.80 -8.30 0.03
N VAL A 456 -5.17 -9.34 -0.72
CA VAL A 456 -5.49 -10.68 -0.19
C VAL A 456 -4.28 -11.28 0.52
N GLU A 457 -3.11 -11.23 -0.09
CA GLU A 457 -1.84 -11.68 0.52
C GLU A 457 -1.56 -10.96 1.83
N GLY A 458 -1.71 -9.63 1.85
CA GLY A 458 -1.48 -8.84 3.04
C GLY A 458 -2.46 -9.14 4.18
N VAL A 459 -3.74 -9.39 3.87
CA VAL A 459 -4.75 -9.78 4.87
C VAL A 459 -4.47 -11.18 5.42
N MET A 460 -4.09 -12.14 4.58
CA MET A 460 -3.73 -13.48 5.04
C MET A 460 -2.52 -13.49 5.98
N ILE A 461 -1.48 -12.69 5.70
CA ILE A 461 -0.34 -12.55 6.61
C ILE A 461 -0.82 -12.06 7.98
N ALA A 462 -1.74 -11.10 8.02
CA ALA A 462 -2.33 -10.64 9.28
C ALA A 462 -3.12 -11.73 9.99
N MET A 463 -3.87 -12.58 9.26
CA MET A 463 -4.59 -13.72 9.83
C MET A 463 -3.64 -14.75 10.42
N PHE A 464 -2.56 -15.13 9.73
CA PHE A 464 -1.55 -16.04 10.27
C PHE A 464 -0.91 -15.49 11.53
N SER A 465 -0.55 -14.20 11.53
CA SER A 465 -0.02 -13.53 12.72
C SER A 465 -1.02 -13.53 13.89
N ALA A 466 -2.31 -13.33 13.61
CA ALA A 466 -3.35 -13.31 14.64
C ALA A 466 -3.57 -14.71 15.25
N LEU A 467 -3.54 -15.76 14.43
CA LEU A 467 -3.64 -17.15 14.89
C LEU A 467 -2.43 -17.55 15.76
N LYS A 468 -1.20 -17.21 15.34
CA LYS A 468 0.02 -17.43 16.14
C LYS A 468 -0.01 -16.68 17.46
N SER A 469 -0.44 -15.42 17.44
CA SER A 469 -0.61 -14.60 18.64
C SER A 469 -1.59 -15.25 19.62
N ARG A 470 -2.71 -15.80 19.12
CA ARG A 470 -3.69 -16.51 19.94
C ARG A 470 -3.11 -17.77 20.60
N GLN A 471 -2.32 -18.57 19.87
CA GLN A 471 -1.64 -19.75 20.43
C GLN A 471 -0.75 -19.35 21.62
N GLN A 472 0.10 -18.33 21.44
CA GLN A 472 0.99 -17.81 22.49
C GLN A 472 0.21 -17.22 23.68
N GLN A 473 -0.91 -16.55 23.41
CA GLN A 473 -1.78 -16.00 24.44
C GLN A 473 -2.42 -17.10 25.30
N TRP A 474 -2.82 -18.22 24.69
CA TRP A 474 -3.33 -19.39 25.42
C TRP A 474 -2.25 -20.06 26.26
N GLU A 475 -1.09 -20.34 25.68
CA GLU A 475 0.05 -20.94 26.38
C GLU A 475 0.41 -20.15 27.65
N LYS A 476 0.55 -18.82 27.51
CA LYS A 476 0.84 -17.93 28.64
C LYS A 476 -0.27 -17.96 29.70
N LEU A 477 -1.53 -17.96 29.28
CA LEU A 477 -2.67 -17.96 30.20
C LEU A 477 -2.73 -19.28 30.99
N ILE A 478 -2.47 -20.40 30.32
CA ILE A 478 -2.40 -21.73 30.93
C ILE A 478 -1.27 -21.76 31.97
N ASP A 479 -0.07 -21.31 31.61
CA ASP A 479 1.07 -21.27 32.52
C ASP A 479 0.79 -20.43 33.77
N GLU A 480 0.24 -19.22 33.58
CA GLU A 480 -0.13 -18.33 34.68
C GLU A 480 -1.14 -18.99 35.64
N GLU A 481 -2.11 -19.74 35.11
CA GLU A 481 -3.13 -20.42 35.89
C GLU A 481 -2.62 -21.68 36.60
N VAL A 482 -1.88 -22.54 35.90
CA VAL A 482 -1.31 -23.78 36.42
C VAL A 482 -0.27 -23.50 37.51
N ASP A 483 0.48 -22.41 37.40
CA ASP A 483 1.46 -22.03 38.41
C ASP A 483 0.82 -21.63 39.76
N ARG A 484 -0.45 -21.20 39.77
CA ARG A 484 -1.17 -20.90 41.02
C ARG A 484 -1.40 -22.14 41.88
N TYR A 485 -1.38 -23.33 41.28
CA TYR A 485 -1.55 -24.61 41.96
C TYR A 485 -0.25 -25.18 42.57
N LYS A 486 0.86 -24.42 42.59
CA LYS A 486 2.07 -24.81 43.33
C LYS A 486 1.83 -24.88 44.84
N ASN A 487 1.01 -23.99 45.38
CA ASN A 487 0.56 -23.98 46.78
C ASN A 487 -0.93 -23.61 46.81
N PRO A 488 -1.82 -24.55 46.47
CA PRO A 488 -3.23 -24.23 46.24
C PRO A 488 -3.94 -23.88 47.55
N THR A 489 -4.80 -22.86 47.50
CA THR A 489 -5.76 -22.56 48.58
C THR A 489 -6.94 -23.55 48.52
N PRO A 490 -7.71 -23.71 49.61
CA PRO A 490 -8.90 -24.57 49.61
C PRO A 490 -9.89 -24.21 48.49
N GLU A 491 -10.11 -22.91 48.25
CA GLU A 491 -10.98 -22.41 47.17
C GLU A 491 -10.45 -22.79 45.77
N GLN A 492 -9.13 -22.80 45.56
CA GLN A 492 -8.55 -23.21 44.28
C GLN A 492 -8.70 -24.70 44.01
N LEU A 493 -8.68 -25.54 45.06
CA LEU A 493 -8.89 -26.99 44.94
C LEU A 493 -10.31 -27.31 44.48
N GLU A 494 -11.32 -26.54 44.90
CA GLU A 494 -12.70 -26.69 44.40
C GLU A 494 -12.81 -26.36 42.90
N MET A 495 -11.91 -25.51 42.39
CA MET A 495 -11.87 -25.09 40.98
C MET A 495 -10.89 -25.92 40.12
N LEU A 496 -10.34 -27.02 40.66
CA LEU A 496 -9.36 -27.86 39.96
C LEU A 496 -9.97 -28.60 38.78
N GLN A 497 -11.07 -29.32 39.00
CA GLN A 497 -11.75 -30.07 37.95
C GLN A 497 -12.22 -29.16 36.80
N PRO A 498 -12.85 -28.00 37.05
CA PRO A 498 -13.14 -27.05 35.98
C PRO A 498 -11.89 -26.58 35.20
N LEU A 499 -10.75 -26.36 35.87
CA LEU A 499 -9.51 -26.03 35.16
C LEU A 499 -9.07 -27.19 34.25
N GLN A 500 -9.13 -28.42 34.75
CA GLN A 500 -8.80 -29.62 34.01
C GLN A 500 -9.70 -29.78 32.77
N ASP A 501 -11.00 -29.58 32.90
CA ASP A 501 -11.96 -29.60 31.78
C ASP A 501 -11.58 -28.56 30.71
N TRP A 502 -11.21 -27.35 31.14
CA TRP A 502 -10.74 -26.29 30.24
C TRP A 502 -9.44 -26.65 29.51
N LEU A 503 -8.47 -27.28 30.18
CA LEU A 503 -7.22 -27.69 29.53
C LEU A 503 -7.49 -28.72 28.43
N LEU A 504 -8.39 -29.68 28.67
CA LEU A 504 -8.75 -30.68 27.67
C LEU A 504 -9.58 -30.07 26.53
N ALA A 505 -10.49 -29.13 26.82
CA ALA A 505 -11.24 -28.41 25.80
C ALA A 505 -10.31 -27.64 24.85
N ILE A 506 -9.32 -26.92 25.40
CA ILE A 506 -8.33 -26.18 24.60
C ILE A 506 -7.47 -27.15 23.79
N ALA A 507 -7.04 -28.29 24.37
CA ALA A 507 -6.27 -29.31 23.66
C ALA A 507 -7.04 -29.88 22.47
N ASN A 508 -8.29 -30.29 22.68
CA ASN A 508 -9.18 -30.78 21.63
C ASN A 508 -9.32 -29.74 20.53
N ASP A 509 -9.57 -28.47 20.86
CA ASP A 509 -9.71 -27.38 19.90
C ASP A 509 -8.48 -27.21 19.01
N GLN A 510 -7.28 -27.35 19.58
CA GLN A 510 -6.05 -27.28 18.81
C GLN A 510 -5.94 -28.45 17.83
N ILE A 511 -6.29 -29.66 18.26
CA ILE A 511 -6.31 -30.84 17.39
C ILE A 511 -7.35 -30.70 16.29
N ALA A 512 -8.55 -30.20 16.55
CA ALA A 512 -9.53 -29.95 15.49
C ALA A 512 -9.05 -28.92 14.45
N CYS A 513 -8.09 -28.06 14.79
CA CYS A 513 -7.49 -27.17 13.79
C CYS A 513 -6.62 -27.92 12.78
N VAL A 514 -6.02 -29.07 13.16
CA VAL A 514 -5.01 -29.80 12.36
C VAL A 514 -5.39 -31.23 12.00
N ASP A 515 -6.46 -31.75 12.59
CA ASP A 515 -6.96 -33.10 12.40
C ASP A 515 -7.74 -33.17 11.08
N ASP A 516 -7.03 -33.58 10.05
CA ASP A 516 -7.61 -34.02 8.80
C ASP A 516 -7.85 -35.53 8.95
N ALA A 517 -9.05 -35.93 9.35
CA ALA A 517 -9.41 -37.32 9.56
C ALA A 517 -9.03 -38.13 8.31
N ALA A 518 -7.98 -38.94 8.45
CA ALA A 518 -7.34 -39.80 7.47
C ALA A 518 -7.59 -39.45 5.98
N ALA A 519 -6.84 -38.48 5.46
CA ALA A 519 -6.52 -38.42 4.02
C ALA A 519 -5.78 -39.71 3.52
N ASP A 520 -5.42 -40.61 4.43
CA ASP A 520 -4.76 -41.89 4.17
C ASP A 520 -5.72 -43.06 3.87
N VAL A 521 -7.05 -42.85 3.95
CA VAL A 521 -8.03 -43.83 3.44
C VAL A 521 -8.51 -43.37 2.06
N ILE A 522 -7.85 -43.89 1.03
CA ILE A 522 -8.33 -44.16 -0.35
C ILE A 522 -9.41 -43.17 -0.88
N ASP A 523 -9.00 -42.31 -1.81
CA ASP A 523 -9.81 -41.51 -2.75
C ASP A 523 -10.98 -40.69 -2.17
N GLU A 524 -10.83 -39.36 -2.24
CA GLU A 524 -11.90 -38.37 -2.45
C GLU A 524 -13.26 -38.65 -1.79
N ASP A 525 -13.32 -38.97 -0.49
CA ASP A 525 -14.59 -38.86 0.24
C ASP A 525 -14.85 -37.37 0.56
N PRO A 526 -15.82 -36.70 -0.09
CA PRO A 526 -16.10 -35.28 0.16
C PRO A 526 -16.68 -35.04 1.54
N THR A 527 -16.99 -36.11 2.30
CA THR A 527 -17.55 -36.08 3.64
C THR A 527 -16.52 -36.26 4.76
N ALA A 528 -15.25 -36.53 4.42
CA ALA A 528 -14.18 -36.63 5.40
C ALA A 528 -13.98 -35.31 6.17
N GLN A 529 -13.90 -35.42 7.50
CA GLN A 529 -13.75 -34.28 8.40
C GLN A 529 -12.35 -33.67 8.24
N LYS A 530 -12.27 -32.58 7.49
CA LYS A 530 -11.05 -31.76 7.38
C LYS A 530 -10.89 -30.88 8.61
N GLY A 531 -9.65 -30.68 9.05
CA GLY A 531 -9.29 -29.73 10.09
C GLY A 531 -9.56 -28.30 9.66
N TYR A 532 -9.75 -27.39 10.62
CA TYR A 532 -10.06 -26.00 10.30
C TYR A 532 -8.99 -25.32 9.46
N LEU A 533 -7.70 -25.62 9.67
CA LEU A 533 -6.60 -25.02 8.94
C LEU A 533 -6.58 -25.45 7.46
N THR A 534 -6.95 -26.70 7.18
CA THR A 534 -7.07 -27.24 5.81
C THR A 534 -8.27 -26.64 5.09
N ARG A 535 -9.42 -26.51 5.77
CA ARG A 535 -10.60 -25.79 5.22
C ARG A 535 -10.26 -24.34 4.92
N PHE A 536 -9.57 -23.66 5.84
CA PHE A 536 -9.13 -22.28 5.69
C PHE A 536 -8.25 -22.10 4.46
N ARG A 537 -7.30 -23.00 4.22
CA ARG A 537 -6.47 -23.01 3.00
C ARG A 537 -7.31 -23.16 1.73
N GLU A 538 -8.29 -24.06 1.73
CA GLU A 538 -9.17 -24.28 0.57
C GLU A 538 -10.09 -23.11 0.29
N ASP A 539 -10.57 -22.43 1.33
CA ASP A 539 -11.45 -21.27 1.20
C ASP A 539 -10.76 -20.13 0.46
N PHE A 540 -9.47 -19.87 0.71
CA PHE A 540 -8.71 -18.86 -0.04
C PHE A 540 -8.56 -19.19 -1.52
N ALA A 541 -8.41 -20.47 -1.85
CA ALA A 541 -8.30 -20.90 -3.25
C ALA A 541 -9.61 -20.70 -4.02
N LYS A 542 -10.76 -20.58 -3.32
CA LYS A 542 -12.09 -20.39 -3.90
C LYS A 542 -12.56 -18.94 -3.93
N LEU A 543 -11.75 -17.99 -3.43
CA LEU A 543 -12.10 -16.58 -3.44
C LEU A 543 -12.22 -16.03 -4.87
N PRO A 544 -13.03 -14.97 -5.09
CA PRO A 544 -13.13 -14.29 -6.39
C PRO A 544 -11.76 -13.88 -6.93
N THR A 545 -10.90 -13.36 -6.05
CA THR A 545 -9.48 -13.15 -6.31
C THR A 545 -8.66 -13.92 -5.29
N PRO A 546 -8.09 -15.08 -5.68
CA PRO A 546 -7.24 -15.83 -4.79
C PRO A 546 -5.86 -15.16 -4.68
N PRO A 547 -5.09 -15.48 -3.63
CA PRO A 547 -3.68 -15.09 -3.57
C PRO A 547 -2.85 -15.69 -4.69
N SER A 548 -1.71 -15.07 -4.99
CA SER A 548 -0.82 -15.57 -6.04
C SER A 548 -0.35 -16.99 -5.73
N ALA A 549 -0.24 -17.83 -6.77
CA ALA A 549 0.28 -19.19 -6.63
C ALA A 549 1.71 -19.21 -6.05
N LYS A 550 2.49 -18.15 -6.33
CA LYS A 550 3.84 -17.97 -5.77
C LYS A 550 3.79 -17.75 -4.26
N PHE A 551 2.90 -16.88 -3.78
CA PHE A 551 2.72 -16.66 -2.35
C PHE A 551 2.31 -17.96 -1.64
N MET A 552 1.31 -18.67 -2.18
CA MET A 552 0.81 -19.91 -1.57
C MET A 552 1.86 -21.03 -1.53
N SER A 553 2.65 -21.19 -2.60
CA SER A 553 3.70 -22.23 -2.67
C SER A 553 4.96 -21.93 -1.86
N THR A 554 5.11 -20.73 -1.32
CA THR A 554 6.25 -20.34 -0.49
C THR A 554 5.79 -19.90 0.88
N ASN A 555 5.58 -18.60 1.08
CA ASN A 555 5.20 -18.00 2.35
C ASN A 555 3.94 -18.63 2.95
N GLY A 556 2.88 -18.81 2.14
CA GLY A 556 1.62 -19.38 2.61
C GLY A 556 1.79 -20.79 3.18
N THR A 557 2.50 -21.67 2.48
CA THR A 557 2.76 -23.04 2.97
C THR A 557 3.61 -23.02 4.24
N SER A 558 4.69 -22.22 4.28
CA SER A 558 5.53 -22.13 5.48
C SER A 558 4.80 -21.57 6.70
N GLU A 559 3.88 -20.63 6.51
CA GLU A 559 3.09 -20.05 7.59
C GLU A 559 2.04 -21.05 8.11
N LEU A 560 1.41 -21.82 7.21
CA LEU A 560 0.47 -22.88 7.55
C LEU A 560 1.15 -24.04 8.29
N ASP A 561 2.34 -24.47 7.83
CA ASP A 561 3.11 -25.52 8.51
C ASP A 561 3.50 -25.07 9.92
N ALA A 562 3.99 -23.84 10.07
CA ALA A 562 4.32 -23.27 11.39
C ALA A 562 3.09 -23.16 12.32
N LEU A 563 1.91 -22.86 11.76
CA LEU A 563 0.65 -22.86 12.53
C LEU A 563 0.27 -24.27 12.95
N ARG A 564 0.43 -25.26 12.06
CA ARG A 564 0.14 -26.66 12.33
C ARG A 564 0.98 -27.19 13.49
N ASP A 565 2.29 -26.95 13.44
CA ASP A 565 3.22 -27.31 14.52
C ASP A 565 2.80 -26.62 15.83
N GLY A 566 2.51 -25.31 15.79
CA GLY A 566 2.07 -24.55 16.96
C GLY A 566 0.76 -25.07 17.60
N TYR A 567 -0.18 -25.60 16.80
CA TYR A 567 -1.39 -26.23 17.33
C TYR A 567 -1.07 -27.55 18.05
N VAL A 568 -0.22 -28.39 17.47
CA VAL A 568 0.19 -29.67 18.10
C VAL A 568 0.98 -29.41 19.39
N ASP A 569 1.88 -28.43 19.37
CA ASP A 569 2.68 -28.02 20.53
C ASP A 569 1.78 -27.54 21.67
N LEU A 570 0.83 -26.64 21.38
CA LEU A 570 -0.10 -26.14 22.39
C LEU A 570 -1.03 -27.24 22.93
N ALA A 571 -1.50 -28.16 22.07
CA ALA A 571 -2.29 -29.30 22.51
C ALA A 571 -1.51 -30.18 23.51
N THR A 572 -0.26 -30.48 23.17
CA THR A 572 0.66 -31.26 24.02
C THR A 572 0.96 -30.53 25.32
N HIS A 573 1.13 -29.20 25.28
CA HIS A 573 1.33 -28.35 26.46
C HIS A 573 0.13 -28.37 27.41
N CYS A 574 -1.10 -28.35 26.88
CA CYS A 574 -2.32 -28.51 27.67
C CYS A 574 -2.37 -29.86 28.38
N ILE A 575 -2.05 -30.96 27.67
CA ILE A 575 -2.02 -32.31 28.25
C ILE A 575 -0.93 -32.42 29.32
N ASN A 576 0.28 -31.93 29.04
CA ASN A 576 1.36 -31.92 30.01
C ASN A 576 0.99 -31.10 31.26
N SER A 577 0.35 -29.94 31.08
CA SER A 577 -0.16 -29.11 32.19
C SER A 577 -1.24 -29.82 33.02
N PHE A 578 -2.15 -30.54 32.37
CA PHE A 578 -3.17 -31.36 33.02
C PHE A 578 -2.51 -32.45 33.89
N VAL A 579 -1.54 -33.18 33.33
CA VAL A 579 -0.79 -34.21 34.08
C VAL A 579 -0.01 -33.60 35.24
N GLN A 580 0.65 -32.45 35.04
CA GLN A 580 1.36 -31.78 36.12
C GLN A 580 0.44 -31.39 37.29
N LEU A 581 -0.80 -30.99 37.03
CA LEU A 581 -1.77 -30.68 38.09
C LEU A 581 -2.10 -31.90 38.94
N ILE A 582 -2.32 -33.07 38.33
CA ILE A 582 -2.58 -34.34 39.03
C ILE A 582 -1.43 -34.64 40.01
N PHE A 583 -0.18 -34.53 39.55
CA PHE A 583 0.99 -34.81 40.40
C PHE A 583 1.20 -33.76 41.49
N ARG A 584 0.94 -32.48 41.20
CA ARG A 584 1.13 -31.36 42.15
C ARG A 584 0.07 -31.35 43.25
N VAL A 585 -1.16 -31.79 42.96
CA VAL A 585 -2.30 -31.71 43.88
C VAL A 585 -2.60 -33.07 44.49
N ASP A 586 -3.02 -34.05 43.69
CA ASP A 586 -3.56 -35.31 44.20
C ASP A 586 -2.47 -36.23 44.73
N PHE A 587 -1.34 -36.31 44.03
CA PHE A 587 -0.24 -37.20 44.42
C PHE A 587 0.77 -36.56 45.37
N ARG A 588 0.59 -35.28 45.75
CA ARG A 588 1.54 -34.57 46.61
C ARG A 588 1.87 -35.32 47.89
N SER A 589 0.87 -35.94 48.53
CA SER A 589 1.05 -36.72 49.75
C SER A 589 1.68 -38.08 49.48
N ILE A 590 1.16 -38.81 48.48
CA ILE A 590 1.60 -40.16 48.11
C ILE A 590 3.07 -40.16 47.67
N LEU A 591 3.51 -39.14 46.92
CA LEU A 591 4.90 -39.03 46.47
C LEU A 591 5.91 -38.99 47.63
N THR A 592 5.52 -38.46 48.79
CA THR A 592 6.40 -38.38 49.98
C THR A 592 6.61 -39.72 50.69
N GLU A 593 5.87 -40.75 50.30
CA GLU A 593 5.96 -42.09 50.88
C GLU A 593 7.03 -42.94 50.19
N PHE A 594 7.35 -42.63 48.93
CA PHE A 594 8.34 -43.37 48.15
C PHE A 594 9.73 -43.36 48.79
N PHE A 595 10.34 -44.54 48.85
CA PHE A 595 11.67 -44.83 49.41
C PHE A 595 11.89 -44.46 50.87
N VAL A 596 10.85 -44.07 51.61
CA VAL A 596 10.94 -43.79 53.05
C VAL A 596 10.75 -45.09 53.83
N SER A 597 11.69 -45.40 54.73
CA SER A 597 11.65 -46.60 55.58
C SER A 597 10.32 -46.71 56.33
N GLY A 598 9.76 -47.92 56.40
CA GLY A 598 8.41 -48.19 56.93
C GLY A 598 7.32 -47.90 55.89
N LYS A 599 7.17 -46.63 55.47
CA LYS A 599 6.10 -46.22 54.55
C LYS A 599 6.14 -46.92 53.20
N TRP A 600 7.29 -46.91 52.51
CA TRP A 600 7.40 -47.45 51.15
C TRP A 600 7.23 -48.97 51.09
N TYR A 601 7.67 -49.69 52.13
CA TYR A 601 7.56 -51.14 52.19
C TYR A 601 6.17 -51.62 52.61
N GLU A 602 5.51 -50.90 53.52
CA GLU A 602 4.20 -51.27 54.04
C GLU A 602 3.04 -50.79 53.15
N GLN A 603 3.21 -49.65 52.48
CA GLN A 603 2.14 -49.02 51.70
C GLN A 603 2.26 -49.32 50.20
N ALA A 604 1.12 -49.60 49.56
CA ALA A 604 1.04 -49.80 48.12
C ALA A 604 0.86 -48.46 47.37
N ALA A 605 1.80 -47.53 47.55
CA ALA A 605 1.75 -46.19 46.96
C ALA A 605 1.58 -46.21 45.44
N MET A 606 2.33 -47.06 44.74
CA MET A 606 2.24 -47.19 43.27
C MET A 606 0.84 -47.66 42.82
N LYS A 607 0.26 -48.64 43.52
CA LYS A 607 -1.09 -49.14 43.21
C LYS A 607 -2.15 -48.05 43.37
N ARG A 608 -2.03 -47.21 44.41
CA ARG A 608 -2.95 -46.07 44.61
C ARG A 608 -2.87 -45.08 43.46
N ILE A 609 -1.65 -44.74 43.01
CA ILE A 609 -1.46 -43.86 41.85
C ILE A 609 -2.12 -44.45 40.60
N THR A 610 -1.87 -45.73 40.30
CA THR A 610 -2.48 -46.37 39.12
C THR A 610 -4.00 -46.50 39.19
N THR A 611 -4.57 -46.65 40.40
CA THR A 611 -6.04 -46.61 40.57
C THR A 611 -6.59 -45.21 40.29
N THR A 612 -5.93 -44.16 40.77
CA THR A 612 -6.33 -42.79 40.44
C THR A 612 -6.16 -42.48 38.95
N PHE A 613 -5.17 -43.06 38.27
CA PHE A 613 -5.10 -42.98 36.80
C PHE A 613 -6.29 -43.65 36.12
N ASP A 614 -6.73 -44.82 36.59
CA ASP A 614 -7.95 -45.47 36.08
C ASP A 614 -9.19 -44.56 36.23
N ASP A 615 -9.32 -43.86 37.36
CA ASP A 615 -10.41 -42.91 37.60
C ASP A 615 -10.34 -41.74 36.60
N TYR A 616 -9.17 -41.09 36.46
CA TYR A 616 -8.99 -39.97 35.51
C TYR A 616 -9.24 -40.37 34.05
N ILE A 617 -8.72 -41.52 33.60
CA ILE A 617 -8.96 -41.97 32.23
C ILE A 617 -10.43 -42.39 32.05
N GLY A 618 -11.05 -42.98 33.05
CA GLY A 618 -12.48 -43.28 33.05
C GLY A 618 -13.35 -42.03 32.87
N ASP A 619 -13.01 -40.95 33.56
CA ASP A 619 -13.78 -39.70 33.55
C ASP A 619 -13.61 -38.89 32.25
N TYR A 620 -12.44 -38.97 31.60
CA TYR A 620 -12.07 -38.09 30.48
C TYR A 620 -11.90 -38.78 29.12
N SER A 621 -11.81 -40.12 29.05
CA SER A 621 -11.58 -40.82 27.77
C SER A 621 -12.66 -40.57 26.71
N SER A 622 -13.92 -40.37 27.12
CA SER A 622 -15.01 -40.08 26.18
C SER A 622 -15.08 -38.61 25.75
N THR A 623 -14.34 -37.72 26.41
CA THR A 623 -14.38 -36.27 26.14
C THR A 623 -13.10 -35.75 25.49
N LEU A 624 -12.13 -36.64 25.24
CA LEU A 624 -10.83 -36.33 24.68
C LEU A 624 -10.67 -36.97 23.30
N HIS A 625 -10.07 -36.24 22.36
CA HIS A 625 -9.76 -36.79 21.05
C HIS A 625 -8.84 -38.03 21.17
N PRO A 626 -9.03 -39.11 20.36
CA PRO A 626 -8.22 -40.33 20.45
C PRO A 626 -6.71 -40.09 20.39
N SER A 627 -6.24 -39.20 19.51
CA SER A 627 -4.81 -38.87 19.42
C SER A 627 -4.25 -38.22 20.69
N LEU A 628 -5.07 -37.48 21.43
CA LEU A 628 -4.67 -36.85 22.70
C LEU A 628 -4.70 -37.85 23.86
N LEU A 629 -5.52 -38.91 23.76
CA LEU A 629 -5.53 -39.97 24.76
C LEU A 629 -4.19 -40.69 24.80
N ASP A 630 -3.61 -41.04 23.64
CA ASP A 630 -2.29 -41.66 23.58
C ASP A 630 -1.21 -40.74 24.19
N ILE A 631 -1.21 -39.45 23.81
CA ILE A 631 -0.30 -38.44 24.37
C ILE A 631 -0.48 -38.32 25.89
N LEU A 632 -1.72 -38.35 26.40
CA LEU A 632 -2.02 -38.30 27.83
C LEU A 632 -1.45 -39.52 28.56
N ILE A 633 -1.60 -40.72 28.01
CA ILE A 633 -1.08 -41.96 28.60
C ILE A 633 0.45 -41.92 28.67
N GLU A 634 1.11 -41.45 27.61
CA GLU A 634 2.56 -41.29 27.60
C GLU A 634 3.04 -40.26 28.63
N GLU A 635 2.41 -39.07 28.67
CA GLU A 635 2.79 -38.02 29.63
C GLU A 635 2.51 -38.42 31.08
N LEU A 636 1.44 -39.16 31.36
CA LEU A 636 1.19 -39.75 32.69
C LEU A 636 2.33 -40.69 33.10
N SER A 637 2.83 -41.50 32.17
CA SER A 637 3.94 -42.42 32.43
C SER A 637 5.26 -41.69 32.65
N ASP A 638 5.58 -40.72 31.80
CA ASP A 638 6.78 -39.91 31.91
C ASP A 638 6.79 -39.11 33.22
N ALA A 639 5.66 -38.46 33.56
CA ALA A 639 5.53 -37.73 34.81
C ALA A 639 5.64 -38.65 36.03
N LEU A 640 5.06 -39.86 35.97
CA LEU A 640 5.19 -40.85 37.04
C LEU A 640 6.65 -41.25 37.25
N LEU A 641 7.33 -41.62 36.16
CA LEU A 641 8.72 -42.06 36.20
C LEU A 641 9.65 -40.94 36.71
N VAL A 642 9.48 -39.72 36.23
CA VAL A 642 10.28 -38.55 36.67
C VAL A 642 10.07 -38.27 38.15
N ASN A 643 8.81 -38.22 38.62
CA ASN A 643 8.52 -37.97 40.03
C ASN A 643 8.99 -39.13 40.93
N TYR A 644 8.84 -40.38 40.47
CA TYR A 644 9.34 -41.56 41.15
C TYR A 644 10.86 -41.49 41.35
N LEU A 645 11.65 -41.24 40.31
CA LEU A 645 13.10 -41.13 40.45
C LEU A 645 13.54 -39.89 41.27
N THR A 646 12.82 -38.78 41.12
CA THR A 646 13.11 -37.54 41.86
C THR A 646 12.85 -37.69 43.37
N SER A 647 11.90 -38.53 43.77
CA SER A 647 11.59 -38.83 45.17
C SER A 647 12.76 -39.47 45.92
N ILE A 648 13.67 -40.18 45.25
CA ILE A 648 14.89 -40.73 45.88
C ILE A 648 15.74 -39.62 46.51
N ARG A 649 15.88 -38.49 45.82
CA ARG A 649 16.68 -37.34 46.27
C ARG A 649 15.87 -36.40 47.17
N THR A 650 14.58 -36.25 46.89
CA THR A 650 13.74 -35.19 47.48
C THR A 650 13.12 -35.57 48.82
N ASN A 651 12.77 -36.85 49.02
CA ASN A 651 12.15 -37.30 50.25
C ASN A 651 13.18 -37.34 51.40
N ARG A 652 12.76 -36.84 52.57
CA ARG A 652 13.61 -36.86 53.77
C ARG A 652 13.60 -38.26 54.39
N GLY A 653 14.78 -38.75 54.76
CA GLY A 653 14.93 -40.03 55.44
C GLY A 653 15.05 -41.24 54.52
N VAL A 654 15.21 -41.04 53.20
CA VAL A 654 15.52 -42.11 52.26
C VAL A 654 16.91 -42.66 52.56
N LYS A 655 16.95 -43.94 52.93
CA LYS A 655 18.17 -44.70 53.14
C LYS A 655 18.00 -46.13 52.64
N PHE A 656 18.85 -46.55 51.71
CA PHE A 656 18.88 -47.93 51.21
C PHE A 656 19.95 -48.72 51.97
N ARG A 657 19.54 -49.81 52.61
CA ARG A 657 20.44 -50.73 53.31
C ARG A 657 20.52 -52.04 52.55
N ARG A 658 21.73 -52.59 52.40
CA ARG A 658 21.94 -53.83 51.62
C ARG A 658 21.22 -55.06 52.18
N GLY A 659 20.83 -55.04 53.46
CA GLY A 659 20.03 -56.10 54.08
C GLY A 659 18.52 -55.98 53.84
N GLU A 660 18.05 -54.88 53.25
CA GLU A 660 16.63 -54.66 52.95
C GLU A 660 16.32 -55.08 51.51
N PRO A 661 15.13 -55.66 51.24
CA PRO A 661 14.76 -56.15 49.91
C PRO A 661 14.30 -55.01 48.98
N PHE A 662 15.03 -53.89 48.91
CA PHE A 662 14.64 -52.73 48.10
C PHE A 662 14.57 -53.07 46.60
N ALA A 663 15.47 -53.89 46.06
CA ALA A 663 15.44 -54.26 44.64
C ALA A 663 14.19 -55.05 44.25
N ALA A 664 13.73 -55.96 45.12
CA ALA A 664 12.45 -56.64 44.94
C ALA A 664 11.28 -55.65 44.99
N LYS A 665 11.33 -54.67 45.90
CA LYS A 665 10.28 -53.65 46.02
C LYS A 665 10.22 -52.69 44.82
N PHE A 666 11.37 -52.29 44.26
CA PHE A 666 11.44 -51.57 42.98
C PHE A 666 10.76 -52.35 41.86
N ARG A 667 11.03 -53.67 41.78
CA ARG A 667 10.41 -54.55 40.79
C ARG A 667 8.89 -54.62 40.98
N ASP A 668 8.41 -54.74 42.21
CA ASP A 668 6.97 -54.77 42.50
C ASP A 668 6.28 -53.45 42.09
N ASP A 669 6.91 -52.31 42.35
CA ASP A 669 6.39 -51.00 41.91
C ASP A 669 6.36 -50.88 40.38
N VAL A 670 7.43 -51.31 39.68
CA VAL A 670 7.46 -51.32 38.20
C VAL A 670 6.37 -52.23 37.62
N LEU A 671 6.18 -53.42 38.20
CA LEU A 671 5.12 -54.33 37.76
C LEU A 671 3.73 -53.75 38.00
N ALA A 672 3.52 -53.04 39.11
CA ALA A 672 2.25 -52.35 39.38
C ALA A 672 1.97 -51.24 38.36
N ALA A 673 2.98 -50.43 38.01
CA ALA A 673 2.85 -49.42 36.97
C ALA A 673 2.59 -50.04 35.59
N PHE A 674 3.31 -51.10 35.23
CA PHE A 674 3.15 -51.78 33.94
C PHE A 674 1.79 -52.44 33.80
N ALA A 675 1.23 -53.01 34.87
CA ALA A 675 -0.12 -53.59 34.83
C ALA A 675 -1.20 -52.56 34.44
N PHE A 676 -0.98 -51.27 34.69
CA PHE A 676 -1.84 -50.20 34.20
C PHE A 676 -1.54 -49.85 32.74
N PHE A 677 -0.29 -49.54 32.41
CA PHE A 677 0.07 -49.09 31.05
C PHE A 677 -0.08 -50.18 29.97
N GLU A 678 -0.01 -51.46 30.32
CA GLU A 678 -0.25 -52.59 29.40
C GLU A 678 -1.68 -52.59 28.81
N LYS A 679 -2.62 -51.85 29.42
CA LYS A 679 -3.96 -51.62 28.85
C LYS A 679 -3.92 -50.82 27.53
N TYR A 680 -2.82 -50.12 27.26
CA TYR A 680 -2.57 -49.27 26.09
C TYR A 680 -1.34 -49.78 25.32
N PRO A 681 -1.48 -50.87 24.53
CA PRO A 681 -0.35 -51.65 24.03
C PRO A 681 0.56 -50.90 23.05
N GLU A 682 0.03 -49.95 22.28
CA GLU A 682 0.78 -49.15 21.31
C GLU A 682 1.78 -48.24 22.04
N SER A 683 1.27 -47.30 22.84
CA SER A 683 2.08 -46.44 23.72
C SER A 683 2.99 -47.24 24.65
N PHE A 684 2.52 -48.37 25.19
CA PHE A 684 3.30 -49.15 26.16
C PHE A 684 4.59 -49.73 25.57
N ASN A 685 4.50 -50.36 24.41
CA ASN A 685 5.63 -51.10 23.84
C ASN A 685 6.63 -50.18 23.13
N GLU A 686 6.15 -49.14 22.47
CA GLU A 686 6.99 -48.27 21.64
C GLU A 686 7.71 -47.20 22.46
N THR A 687 7.03 -46.56 23.41
CA THR A 687 7.56 -45.37 24.10
C THR A 687 7.76 -45.60 25.59
N ILE A 688 6.75 -46.11 26.32
CA ILE A 688 6.78 -46.19 27.78
C ILE A 688 7.81 -47.22 28.30
N LYS A 689 7.71 -48.48 27.87
CA LYS A 689 8.54 -49.58 28.40
C LYS A 689 10.04 -49.34 28.19
N PRO A 690 10.53 -48.79 27.05
CA PRO A 690 11.93 -48.39 26.89
C PRO A 690 12.38 -47.34 27.91
N LYS A 691 11.58 -46.29 28.16
CA LYS A 691 11.92 -45.21 29.10
C LYS A 691 12.07 -45.73 30.54
N TRP A 692 11.22 -46.66 30.97
CA TRP A 692 11.25 -47.24 32.32
C TRP A 692 12.47 -48.14 32.61
N LYS A 693 13.26 -48.53 31.60
CA LYS A 693 14.52 -49.28 31.81
C LYS A 693 15.49 -48.56 32.74
N VAL A 694 15.38 -47.24 32.83
CA VAL A 694 16.17 -46.38 33.73
C VAL A 694 16.06 -46.80 35.22
N VAL A 695 14.93 -47.38 35.63
CA VAL A 695 14.75 -47.87 37.00
C VAL A 695 15.69 -49.05 37.27
N ASN A 696 15.92 -49.92 36.29
CA ASN A 696 16.88 -51.04 36.43
C ASN A 696 18.31 -50.53 36.62
N PHE A 697 18.73 -49.52 35.86
CA PHE A 697 20.04 -48.88 36.05
C PHE A 697 20.16 -48.21 37.42
N THR A 698 19.07 -47.61 37.92
CA THR A 698 19.01 -47.03 39.26
C THR A 698 19.18 -48.09 40.34
N VAL A 699 18.51 -49.25 40.21
CA VAL A 699 18.67 -50.39 41.14
C VAL A 699 20.08 -50.94 41.10
N GLN A 700 20.65 -51.18 39.91
CA GLN A 700 22.04 -51.62 39.76
C GLN A 700 23.02 -50.64 40.44
N PHE A 701 22.76 -49.34 40.31
CA PHE A 701 23.58 -48.31 40.94
C PHE A 701 23.47 -48.28 42.47
N LEU A 702 22.33 -48.68 43.03
CA LEU A 702 22.12 -48.84 44.48
C LEU A 702 22.68 -50.16 45.03
N GLU A 703 22.65 -51.25 44.26
CA GLU A 703 23.17 -52.56 44.67
C GLU A 703 24.68 -52.71 44.49
N ALA A 704 25.28 -51.97 43.54
CA ALA A 704 26.69 -52.10 43.19
C ALA A 704 27.63 -52.01 44.39
N ASP A 705 28.68 -52.82 44.38
CA ASP A 705 29.76 -52.74 45.35
C ASP A 705 30.50 -51.42 45.22
N LYS A 706 31.06 -50.92 46.34
CA LYS A 706 31.71 -49.60 46.40
C LYS A 706 32.80 -49.42 45.34
N ASN A 707 33.49 -50.49 44.97
CA ASN A 707 34.54 -50.47 43.95
C ASN A 707 33.97 -50.42 42.51
N ASP A 708 32.74 -50.91 42.30
CA ASP A 708 32.11 -51.07 40.98
C ASP A 708 31.14 -49.92 40.63
N VAL A 709 30.77 -49.09 41.61
CA VAL A 709 29.87 -47.93 41.44
C VAL A 709 30.30 -47.03 40.26
N VAL A 710 31.60 -46.84 40.05
CA VAL A 710 32.12 -46.03 38.94
C VAL A 710 31.80 -46.67 37.58
N GLY A 711 32.00 -47.98 37.44
CA GLY A 711 31.70 -48.69 36.19
C GLY A 711 30.20 -48.67 35.87
N VAL A 712 29.35 -48.82 36.89
CA VAL A 712 27.90 -48.73 36.72
C VAL A 712 27.47 -47.31 36.34
N TYR A 713 28.09 -46.28 36.93
CA TYR A 713 27.86 -44.88 36.51
C TYR A 713 28.23 -44.66 35.04
N GLU A 714 29.39 -45.15 34.59
CA GLU A 714 29.82 -44.99 33.20
C GLU A 714 28.84 -45.66 32.22
N GLN A 715 28.36 -46.86 32.55
CA GLN A 715 27.34 -47.54 31.76
C GLN A 715 26.02 -46.77 31.74
N PHE A 716 25.55 -46.31 32.89
CA PHE A 716 24.33 -45.50 33.01
C PHE A 716 24.46 -44.21 32.19
N LYS A 717 25.60 -43.52 32.27
CA LYS A 717 25.85 -42.27 31.52
C LYS A 717 25.97 -42.49 30.00
N ARG A 718 26.37 -43.68 29.54
CA ARG A 718 26.39 -44.00 28.10
C ARG A 718 25.00 -44.26 27.54
N GLU A 719 24.15 -44.96 28.29
CA GLU A 719 22.77 -45.23 27.89
C GLU A 719 21.89 -43.98 27.99
N PHE A 720 22.07 -43.19 29.04
CA PHE A 720 21.33 -41.96 29.31
C PHE A 720 22.31 -40.78 29.38
N TRP A 721 22.66 -40.24 28.20
CA TRP A 721 23.72 -39.24 28.05
C TRP A 721 23.43 -37.92 28.80
N ASP A 722 22.17 -37.58 29.02
CA ASP A 722 21.66 -36.41 29.74
C ASP A 722 21.50 -36.65 31.25
N LEU A 723 21.93 -37.80 31.78
CA LEU A 723 21.94 -38.13 33.20
C LEU A 723 22.59 -37.02 34.05
N GLN A 724 21.79 -36.41 34.92
CA GLN A 724 22.23 -35.28 35.75
C GLN A 724 23.09 -35.72 36.93
N LEU A 725 24.28 -35.12 37.06
CA LEU A 725 25.21 -35.43 38.14
C LEU A 725 24.66 -35.05 39.52
N SER A 726 23.84 -33.99 39.62
CA SER A 726 23.16 -33.59 40.85
C SER A 726 22.25 -34.68 41.40
N TRP A 727 21.50 -35.33 40.52
CA TRP A 727 20.64 -36.45 40.89
C TRP A 727 21.46 -37.67 41.31
N VAL A 728 22.50 -38.03 40.54
CA VAL A 728 23.43 -39.12 40.87
C VAL A 728 24.07 -38.94 42.24
N GLU A 729 24.54 -37.73 42.57
CA GLU A 729 25.04 -37.40 43.91
C GLU A 729 23.98 -37.57 45.00
N GLY A 730 22.73 -37.21 44.70
CA GLY A 730 21.58 -37.40 45.57
C GLY A 730 21.35 -38.87 45.88
N VAL A 731 21.32 -39.71 44.84
CA VAL A 731 21.15 -41.17 44.95
C VAL A 731 22.30 -41.81 45.72
N LEU A 732 23.55 -41.44 45.49
CA LEU A 732 24.68 -42.01 46.24
C LEU A 732 24.60 -41.69 47.75
N LYS A 733 24.11 -40.50 48.11
CA LYS A 733 23.94 -40.10 49.52
C LYS A 733 22.87 -40.90 50.26
N THR A 734 21.96 -41.58 49.56
CA THR A 734 20.94 -42.42 50.20
C THR A 734 21.45 -43.82 50.53
N ARG A 735 22.61 -44.24 50.01
CA ARG A 735 23.23 -45.51 50.42
C ARG A 735 23.65 -45.49 51.90
N ASP A 736 23.68 -46.67 52.51
CA ASP A 736 24.17 -46.90 53.88
C ASP A 736 25.70 -46.87 53.98
N ASP A 737 26.38 -47.36 52.95
CA ASP A 737 27.85 -47.42 52.80
C ASP A 737 28.48 -46.16 52.19
N TRP A 738 27.69 -45.09 52.06
CA TRP A 738 28.08 -43.83 51.44
C TRP A 738 29.24 -43.11 52.16
N ASP A 739 30.28 -42.71 51.42
CA ASP A 739 31.38 -41.86 51.91
C ASP A 739 31.88 -40.86 50.85
N ARG A 740 32.44 -39.71 51.26
CA ARG A 740 32.85 -38.64 50.33
C ARG A 740 33.72 -39.12 49.15
N SER A 741 34.53 -40.17 49.35
CA SER A 741 35.41 -40.74 48.33
C SER A 741 34.64 -41.26 47.10
N MET A 742 33.46 -41.85 47.29
CA MET A 742 32.67 -42.45 46.21
C MET A 742 32.08 -41.39 45.27
N ILE A 743 31.59 -40.24 45.77
CA ILE A 743 31.15 -39.11 44.90
C ILE A 743 32.36 -38.49 44.22
N THR A 744 33.50 -38.35 44.91
CA THR A 744 34.71 -37.82 44.26
C THR A 744 35.17 -38.72 43.11
N ALA A 745 35.09 -40.04 43.27
CA ALA A 745 35.40 -41.00 42.20
C ALA A 745 34.42 -40.89 41.02
N VAL A 746 33.11 -40.82 41.29
CA VAL A 746 32.08 -40.63 40.24
C VAL A 746 32.21 -39.27 39.55
N LYS A 747 32.54 -38.19 40.28
CA LYS A 747 32.81 -36.88 39.68
C LYS A 747 34.02 -36.89 38.76
N ARG A 748 35.08 -37.61 39.15
CA ARG A 748 36.27 -37.77 38.31
C ARG A 748 35.94 -38.58 37.05
N ALA A 749 35.18 -39.66 37.20
CA ALA A 749 34.69 -40.44 36.06
C ALA A 749 33.80 -39.60 35.14
N ALA A 750 32.86 -38.83 35.70
CA ALA A 750 32.01 -37.91 34.94
C ALA A 750 32.80 -36.89 34.10
N ALA A 751 33.97 -36.46 34.57
CA ALA A 751 34.85 -35.56 33.82
C ALA A 751 35.60 -36.25 32.67
N SER A 752 35.78 -37.57 32.73
CA SER A 752 36.49 -38.37 31.72
C SER A 752 35.57 -39.16 30.79
N THR A 753 34.32 -39.41 31.19
CA THR A 753 33.37 -40.21 30.42
C THR A 753 32.73 -39.37 29.34
N TYR A 754 33.10 -39.64 28.09
CA TYR A 754 32.42 -39.10 26.93
C TYR A 754 31.18 -39.97 26.60
N ALA A 755 30.00 -39.36 26.61
CA ALA A 755 28.78 -39.95 26.09
C ALA A 755 28.38 -39.19 24.82
N GLU A 756 28.08 -39.91 23.74
CA GLU A 756 27.60 -39.31 22.50
C GLU A 756 26.24 -38.65 22.77
N ARG A 757 26.10 -37.38 22.39
CA ARG A 757 24.85 -36.65 22.58
C ARG A 757 23.83 -37.14 21.57
N GLY A 758 22.75 -37.75 22.04
CA GLY A 758 21.61 -38.20 21.24
C GLY A 758 20.37 -37.33 21.47
N MET A 759 19.20 -37.85 21.13
CA MET A 759 17.92 -37.26 21.55
C MET A 759 17.84 -37.19 23.08
N ASP A 760 17.15 -36.19 23.61
CA ASP A 760 16.93 -36.06 25.05
C ASP A 760 16.20 -37.29 25.59
N THR A 761 16.64 -37.79 26.75
CA THR A 761 16.04 -38.94 27.41
C THR A 761 15.20 -38.49 28.60
N ILE A 762 14.51 -39.44 29.24
CA ILE A 762 13.76 -39.16 30.46
C ILE A 762 14.63 -38.58 31.58
N MET A 763 15.95 -38.87 31.60
CA MET A 763 16.85 -38.41 32.65
C MET A 763 17.19 -36.92 32.57
N GLY A 764 17.00 -36.26 31.42
CA GLY A 764 17.08 -34.81 31.31
C GLY A 764 16.03 -34.09 32.15
N ARG A 765 14.86 -34.71 32.35
CA ARG A 765 13.74 -34.18 33.17
C ARG A 765 13.91 -34.45 34.67
N VAL A 766 14.75 -35.42 35.06
CA VAL A 766 14.98 -35.81 36.46
C VAL A 766 16.06 -34.92 37.09
N LYS A 767 15.71 -34.18 38.16
CA LYS A 767 16.59 -33.16 38.78
C LYS A 767 17.07 -33.49 40.19
#